data_AF-A0AAN4HG60-F1
#
_entry.id   AF-A0AAN4HG60-F1
#
_cell.length_a   1.000
_cell.length_b   1.000
_cell.length_c   1.000
_cell.angle_alpha   90.00
_cell.angle_beta   90.00
_cell.angle_gamma   90.00
#
_symmetry.space_group_name_H-M   'P 1'
#
loop_
_entity.id
_entity.type
_entity.pdbx_description
1 polymer ?
#
loop_
_entity_poly.entity_id
_entity_poly.type
_entity_poly.pdbx_seq_one_letter_code
_entity_poly.pdbx_strand_id
1 'polypeptide(L)'
;MRVSVVIPAHNEASTLSQVLVEVEKLKPYEIIVVDNGSTDGTKDIALQHHCHVIYYKHSLGNDVGRAIGAREAKGEIVLFLDGDIVIDSKELQRFVKGIRQGHQIVVNNLTWSVYLKMRPHYTTVGKFMLNRYLNKKELVVGSLIAIPHAMSREVIEKLGWWNLADPALFQAIAMSRGVDIVDTASVDVIHTNKVRPVHTGTSPGSPYPKATSRIMGDHLRALQYVIETYGKRGGFSEGNRDREFIGNYKPVVLKKEKAKYSAIIPVSEEKMTIRSVIQEVKKAGVDEIIVVANGADFETVKQAKLENVIVIEFEEALGHNVARAIGAMHATADICLFVDGDFVIPAKKLTPFLQAVEDGSDVVLNDLQCLLDMFHPADPISMGKYFMNLVAKRPDLWNNSLTAVPHAMHKRVIEKIGYDSLVIPPLAQMKAILEVFSITAVEFVDVIKTNRIRPEQHGFVNGRIPAFDRIFGDQLEAIAYLLQYTDERGSFTDGDRDRDTIQQLRKEEKNTDECSSKVAIIGLGYVGLPLAVHFAERGHTVLGLDKDTRKIESIIKGESYIPDVSSKVLQSLLTKNKLIVNTPDKGITDFQNSDYVIVTVPTPINERREPDLSALISASHYIQQNLQKGQTFIFESSTYPGTLEEVIIPIISQAGQKVGEDFYIGYSPERIDPANSQYSVQSIPKVISGQTEKCKQKVQDLYSTIFDVVVPVSSPKVAEMCKLFENIQRLVNISLVNELNTLCESLGIDFYEAIEAASTKPFGFTPYWPGPGIGGHCIPVDPLYFQWRIKKNGAISQLIEAAHVINEEMPEKIVRKVKGMVQSPGLVLIVGIAYKKDVNDLRESPALPIIQLLIKEGYEIKYHDSYISSAEIGDKVYQSVALDEQTVKEAGCVLILTDHSNIDWKLFKGIDRVIDTRGIIKKVSV
;
A
#
# COMPACT_ATOMS: atom_id res chain seq x y z
N MET A 1 -13.17 -8.25 37.61
CA MET A 1 -12.22 -7.93 36.53
C MET A 1 -10.84 -8.45 36.88
N ARG A 2 -10.44 -9.54 36.22
CA ARG A 2 -9.08 -10.10 36.28
C ARG A 2 -8.12 -9.21 35.50
N VAL A 3 -6.85 -9.18 35.90
CA VAL A 3 -5.82 -8.32 35.29
C VAL A 3 -4.75 -9.20 34.63
N SER A 4 -4.53 -9.02 33.33
CA SER A 4 -3.35 -9.53 32.63
C SER A 4 -2.32 -8.41 32.55
N VAL A 5 -1.06 -8.72 32.83
CA VAL A 5 0.05 -7.75 32.70
C VAL A 5 0.91 -8.16 31.52
N VAL A 6 1.12 -7.25 30.57
CA VAL A 6 1.89 -7.48 29.35
C VAL A 6 3.21 -6.70 29.43
N ILE A 7 4.33 -7.42 29.29
CA ILE A 7 5.68 -6.87 29.35
C ILE A 7 6.47 -7.34 28.12
N PRO A 8 6.65 -6.52 27.06
CA PRO A 8 7.66 -6.79 26.07
C PRO A 8 9.05 -6.61 26.71
N ALA A 9 9.96 -7.55 26.48
CA ALA A 9 11.31 -7.51 27.06
C ALA A 9 12.37 -7.84 26.02
N HIS A 10 13.50 -7.10 26.02
CA HIS A 10 14.65 -7.37 25.14
C HIS A 10 15.97 -7.03 25.84
N ASN A 11 16.71 -8.05 26.29
CA ASN A 11 17.97 -7.92 27.02
C ASN A 11 17.86 -7.09 28.33
N GLU A 12 16.90 -7.45 29.17
CA GLU A 12 16.55 -6.74 30.42
C GLU A 12 16.85 -7.59 31.66
N ALA A 13 17.79 -8.53 31.59
CA ALA A 13 18.08 -9.44 32.71
C ALA A 13 18.47 -8.71 34.00
N SER A 14 19.03 -7.51 33.91
CA SER A 14 19.40 -6.69 35.08
C SER A 14 18.23 -6.03 35.80
N THR A 15 17.08 -5.86 35.14
CA THR A 15 15.95 -5.05 35.66
C THR A 15 14.66 -5.86 35.79
N LEU A 16 14.43 -6.84 34.91
CA LEU A 16 13.14 -7.53 34.79
C LEU A 16 12.67 -8.17 36.11
N SER A 17 13.57 -8.80 36.89
CA SER A 17 13.18 -9.42 38.18
C SER A 17 12.59 -8.39 39.16
N GLN A 18 13.16 -7.18 39.22
CA GLN A 18 12.64 -6.12 40.10
C GLN A 18 11.27 -5.61 39.63
N VAL A 19 11.07 -5.52 38.31
CA VAL A 19 9.75 -5.20 37.73
C VAL A 19 8.72 -6.26 38.11
N LEU A 20 9.06 -7.54 37.95
CA LEU A 20 8.16 -8.66 38.24
C LEU A 20 7.78 -8.73 39.72
N VAL A 21 8.71 -8.46 40.65
CA VAL A 21 8.41 -8.37 42.09
C VAL A 21 7.34 -7.32 42.41
N GLU A 22 7.37 -6.16 41.76
CA GLU A 22 6.31 -5.15 41.93
C GLU A 22 4.99 -5.59 41.27
N VAL A 23 5.06 -6.22 40.11
CA VAL A 23 3.88 -6.70 39.38
C VAL A 23 3.15 -7.81 40.15
N GLU A 24 3.86 -8.75 40.77
CA GLU A 24 3.28 -9.84 41.56
C GLU A 24 2.46 -9.32 42.76
N LYS A 25 2.84 -8.18 43.35
CA LYS A 25 2.06 -7.53 44.43
C LYS A 25 0.66 -7.11 43.99
N LEU A 26 0.43 -6.94 42.68
CA LEU A 26 -0.91 -6.67 42.11
C LEU A 26 -1.83 -7.90 42.16
N LYS A 27 -1.26 -9.10 42.39
CA LYS A 27 -1.94 -10.39 42.25
C LYS A 27 -2.64 -10.51 40.89
N PRO A 28 -1.89 -10.35 39.77
CA PRO A 28 -2.47 -10.45 38.44
C PRO A 28 -2.98 -11.87 38.18
N TYR A 29 -3.93 -12.01 37.27
CA TYR A 29 -4.42 -13.31 36.81
C TYR A 29 -3.34 -14.04 36.00
N GLU A 30 -2.59 -13.28 35.21
CA GLU A 30 -1.42 -13.77 34.49
C GLU A 30 -0.45 -12.61 34.24
N ILE A 31 0.83 -12.95 34.11
CA ILE A 31 1.88 -12.05 33.64
C ILE A 31 2.40 -12.64 32.34
N ILE A 32 2.29 -11.89 31.26
CA ILE A 32 2.70 -12.27 29.91
C ILE A 32 3.97 -11.50 29.60
N VAL A 33 5.07 -12.22 29.47
CA VAL A 33 6.35 -11.66 29.04
C VAL A 33 6.57 -12.05 27.59
N VAL A 34 6.65 -11.07 26.70
CA VAL A 34 6.99 -11.30 25.30
C VAL A 34 8.50 -11.05 25.15
N ASP A 35 9.25 -12.14 25.15
CA ASP A 35 10.71 -12.09 24.96
C ASP A 35 11.01 -11.85 23.48
N ASN A 36 11.44 -10.62 23.22
CA ASN A 36 11.61 -10.01 21.92
C ASN A 36 13.03 -10.23 21.37
N GLY A 37 13.50 -11.48 21.37
CA GLY A 37 14.82 -11.86 20.86
C GLY A 37 15.97 -11.63 21.84
N SER A 38 15.74 -11.74 23.15
CA SER A 38 16.82 -11.58 24.13
C SER A 38 17.94 -12.61 23.95
N THR A 39 19.16 -12.17 24.21
CA THR A 39 20.40 -12.94 24.15
C THR A 39 21.06 -13.10 25.53
N ASP A 40 20.45 -12.51 26.57
CA ASP A 40 20.84 -12.63 27.97
C ASP A 40 19.85 -13.53 28.76
N GLY A 41 19.92 -13.49 30.09
CA GLY A 41 19.08 -14.28 30.98
C GLY A 41 17.62 -13.80 31.14
N THR A 42 17.14 -12.85 30.32
CA THR A 42 15.79 -12.25 30.45
C THR A 42 14.69 -13.31 30.46
N LYS A 43 14.75 -14.27 29.53
CA LYS A 43 13.80 -15.38 29.42
C LYS A 43 13.74 -16.22 30.70
N ASP A 44 14.91 -16.60 31.22
CA ASP A 44 15.01 -17.49 32.37
C ASP A 44 14.48 -16.81 33.63
N ILE A 45 14.73 -15.51 33.78
CA ILE A 45 14.16 -14.70 34.88
C ILE A 45 12.63 -14.68 34.80
N ALA A 46 12.05 -14.46 33.61
CA ALA A 46 10.59 -14.47 33.45
C ALA A 46 9.99 -15.84 33.83
N LEU A 47 10.64 -16.94 33.43
CA LEU A 47 10.22 -18.30 33.79
C LEU A 47 10.33 -18.59 35.29
N GLN A 48 11.38 -18.09 35.96
CA GLN A 48 11.55 -18.22 37.42
C GLN A 48 10.43 -17.54 38.21
N HIS A 49 9.90 -16.43 37.68
CA HIS A 49 8.74 -15.72 38.22
C HIS A 49 7.39 -16.30 37.75
N HIS A 50 7.38 -17.52 37.18
CA HIS A 50 6.17 -18.22 36.72
C HIS A 50 5.33 -17.42 35.69
N CYS A 51 5.98 -16.58 34.88
CA CYS A 51 5.30 -15.83 33.82
C CYS A 51 4.93 -16.74 32.64
N HIS A 52 3.88 -16.38 31.91
CA HIS A 52 3.61 -16.91 30.58
C HIS A 52 4.58 -16.25 29.60
N VAL A 53 5.60 -16.98 29.16
CA VAL A 53 6.64 -16.45 28.28
C VAL A 53 6.37 -16.81 26.83
N ILE A 54 6.22 -15.79 25.98
CA ILE A 54 6.12 -15.92 24.53
C ILE A 54 7.47 -15.54 23.95
N TYR A 55 8.16 -16.51 23.36
CA TYR A 55 9.54 -16.37 22.95
C TYR A 55 9.69 -16.24 21.43
N TYR A 56 10.42 -15.23 20.99
CA TYR A 56 10.87 -15.08 19.61
C TYR A 56 12.39 -15.08 19.53
N LYS A 57 12.93 -15.73 18.50
CA LYS A 57 14.38 -15.86 18.29
C LYS A 57 15.06 -14.55 17.86
N HIS A 58 14.31 -13.68 17.20
CA HIS A 58 14.79 -12.42 16.65
C HIS A 58 13.98 -11.26 17.22
N SER A 59 14.55 -10.05 17.18
CA SER A 59 13.84 -8.86 17.65
C SER A 59 12.73 -8.48 16.67
N LEU A 60 11.50 -8.45 17.18
CA LEU A 60 10.28 -7.97 16.55
C LEU A 60 10.04 -6.46 16.75
N GLY A 61 10.65 -5.89 17.79
CA GLY A 61 10.40 -4.53 18.27
C GLY A 61 9.31 -4.45 19.36
N ASN A 62 9.53 -3.58 20.36
CA ASN A 62 8.72 -3.59 21.60
C ASN A 62 7.21 -3.42 21.37
N ASP A 63 6.77 -2.56 20.45
CA ASP A 63 5.34 -2.33 20.20
C ASP A 63 4.68 -3.53 19.50
N VAL A 64 5.42 -4.27 18.65
CA VAL A 64 4.98 -5.56 18.11
C VAL A 64 4.84 -6.59 19.23
N GLY A 65 5.81 -6.62 20.14
CA GLY A 65 5.75 -7.44 21.36
C GLY A 65 4.53 -7.12 22.22
N ARG A 66 4.20 -5.83 22.42
CA ARG A 66 2.97 -5.43 23.14
C ARG A 66 1.71 -5.95 22.47
N ALA A 67 1.62 -5.82 21.14
CA ALA A 67 0.46 -6.29 20.39
C ALA A 67 0.27 -7.80 20.56
N ILE A 68 1.34 -8.58 20.46
CA ILE A 68 1.31 -10.04 20.67
C ILE A 68 0.93 -10.38 22.12
N GLY A 69 1.47 -9.67 23.11
CA GLY A 69 1.07 -9.88 24.49
C GLY A 69 -0.40 -9.52 24.75
N ALA A 70 -0.91 -8.47 24.08
CA ALA A 70 -2.32 -8.07 24.14
C ALA A 70 -3.25 -9.14 23.54
N ARG A 71 -2.83 -9.78 22.45
CA ARG A 71 -3.53 -10.92 21.83
C ARG A 71 -3.71 -12.08 22.80
N GLU A 72 -2.65 -12.45 23.51
CA GLU A 72 -2.66 -13.62 24.40
C GLU A 72 -3.32 -13.34 25.77
N ALA A 73 -3.61 -12.08 26.08
CA ALA A 73 -4.20 -11.67 27.36
C ALA A 73 -5.65 -12.16 27.51
N LYS A 74 -5.95 -12.78 28.66
CA LYS A 74 -7.25 -13.38 29.00
C LYS A 74 -8.01 -12.62 30.08
N GLY A 75 -7.34 -11.72 30.80
CA GLY A 75 -7.93 -10.88 31.82
C GLY A 75 -8.77 -9.75 31.22
N GLU A 76 -9.86 -9.38 31.89
CA GLU A 76 -10.75 -8.30 31.43
C GLU A 76 -10.04 -6.93 31.37
N ILE A 77 -8.94 -6.76 32.13
CA ILE A 77 -8.08 -5.58 32.12
C ILE A 77 -6.68 -6.01 31.66
N VAL A 78 -6.12 -5.29 30.69
CA VAL A 78 -4.75 -5.49 30.23
C VAL A 78 -3.91 -4.28 30.62
N LEU A 79 -2.88 -4.50 31.45
CA LEU A 79 -1.92 -3.49 31.91
C LEU A 79 -0.60 -3.67 31.15
N PHE A 80 -0.12 -2.61 30.49
CA PHE A 80 1.11 -2.63 29.70
C PHE A 80 2.25 -1.94 30.45
N LEU A 81 3.38 -2.63 30.56
CA LEU A 81 4.61 -2.18 31.21
C LEU A 81 5.82 -2.32 30.28
N ASP A 82 6.98 -1.84 30.72
CA ASP A 82 8.29 -2.11 30.12
C ASP A 82 9.15 -2.85 31.15
N GLY A 83 10.00 -3.80 30.73
CA GLY A 83 10.83 -4.56 31.65
C GLY A 83 12.11 -3.84 32.11
N ASP A 84 12.35 -2.61 31.63
CA ASP A 84 13.46 -1.74 32.02
C ASP A 84 13.09 -0.69 33.11
N ILE A 85 11.81 -0.56 33.48
CA ILE A 85 11.34 0.44 34.46
C ILE A 85 10.62 -0.24 35.63
N VAL A 86 11.20 -0.14 36.83
CA VAL A 86 10.57 -0.59 38.07
C VAL A 86 9.57 0.46 38.55
N ILE A 87 8.30 0.09 38.65
CA ILE A 87 7.20 0.97 39.08
C ILE A 87 6.53 0.36 40.30
N ASP A 88 6.33 1.15 41.36
CA ASP A 88 5.70 0.67 42.60
C ASP A 88 4.27 0.17 42.33
N SER A 89 3.95 -0.99 42.90
CA SER A 89 2.63 -1.63 42.74
C SER A 89 1.45 -0.71 43.09
N LYS A 90 1.58 0.22 44.05
CA LYS A 90 0.49 1.17 44.39
C LYS A 90 0.24 2.18 43.27
N GLU A 91 1.26 2.53 42.50
CA GLU A 91 1.11 3.40 41.33
C GLU A 91 0.45 2.64 40.18
N LEU A 92 0.89 1.40 39.91
CA LEU A 92 0.26 0.52 38.91
C LEU A 92 -1.21 0.25 39.20
N GLN A 93 -1.59 0.11 40.48
CA GLN A 93 -2.99 -0.06 40.89
C GLN A 93 -3.89 1.11 40.45
N ARG A 94 -3.36 2.32 40.26
CA ARG A 94 -4.16 3.47 39.82
C ARG A 94 -4.69 3.28 38.40
N PHE A 95 -3.90 2.72 37.50
CA PHE A 95 -4.30 2.41 36.12
C PHE A 95 -5.40 1.34 36.09
N VAL A 96 -5.21 0.26 36.85
CA VAL A 96 -6.20 -0.81 36.98
C VAL A 96 -7.50 -0.29 37.60
N LYS A 97 -7.40 0.58 38.62
CA LYS A 97 -8.55 1.18 39.29
C LYS A 97 -9.38 2.03 38.31
N GLY A 98 -8.75 2.79 37.41
CA GLY A 98 -9.47 3.57 36.41
C GLY A 98 -10.35 2.71 35.51
N ILE A 99 -9.85 1.55 35.05
CA ILE A 99 -10.68 0.61 34.26
C ILE A 99 -11.82 0.02 35.11
N ARG A 100 -11.56 -0.33 36.37
CA ARG A 100 -12.61 -0.82 37.30
C ARG A 100 -13.67 0.24 37.61
N GLN A 101 -13.37 1.52 37.43
CA GLN A 101 -14.30 2.63 37.60
C GLN A 101 -15.14 2.90 36.34
N GLY A 102 -14.95 2.13 35.26
CA GLY A 102 -15.76 2.18 34.05
C GLY A 102 -15.06 2.83 32.85
N HIS A 103 -13.84 3.35 33.01
CA HIS A 103 -13.06 3.87 31.88
C HIS A 103 -12.57 2.74 30.99
N GLN A 104 -12.45 2.99 29.69
CA GLN A 104 -12.06 1.94 28.74
C GLN A 104 -10.55 1.91 28.47
N ILE A 105 -9.88 3.07 28.52
CA ILE A 105 -8.41 3.20 28.44
C ILE A 105 -7.95 4.21 29.50
N VAL A 106 -6.88 3.89 30.22
CA VAL A 106 -6.18 4.79 31.16
C VAL A 106 -4.73 4.94 30.72
N VAL A 107 -4.34 6.14 30.29
CA VAL A 107 -2.97 6.47 29.83
C VAL A 107 -2.15 7.17 30.92
N ASN A 108 -0.83 7.13 30.82
CA ASN A 108 0.05 7.83 31.76
C ASN A 108 -0.03 9.35 31.58
N ASN A 109 -0.39 10.06 32.65
CA ASN A 109 -0.47 11.51 32.68
C ASN A 109 0.91 12.12 32.89
N LEU A 110 1.51 12.59 31.80
CA LEU A 110 2.78 13.30 31.81
C LEU A 110 2.60 14.80 31.60
N THR A 111 1.42 15.35 31.90
CA THR A 111 1.10 16.77 31.68
C THR A 111 2.10 17.70 32.37
N TRP A 112 2.63 17.33 33.52
CA TRP A 112 3.70 18.08 34.21
C TRP A 112 4.92 18.36 33.31
N SER A 113 5.22 17.51 32.33
CA SER A 113 6.36 17.67 31.43
C SER A 113 6.28 18.92 30.55
N VAL A 114 5.07 19.41 30.23
CA VAL A 114 4.91 20.67 29.46
C VAL A 114 5.04 21.91 30.36
N TYR A 115 5.04 21.76 31.68
CA TYR A 115 5.23 22.86 32.64
C TYR A 115 6.69 23.02 33.10
N LEU A 116 7.58 22.11 32.72
CA LEU A 116 9.01 22.25 32.96
C LEU A 116 9.54 23.50 32.26
N LYS A 117 10.43 24.25 32.90
CA LYS A 117 11.05 25.46 32.33
C LYS A 117 12.16 25.11 31.32
N MET A 118 11.81 24.31 30.31
CA MET A 118 12.69 23.89 29.24
C MET A 118 11.89 23.63 27.95
N ARG A 119 12.55 23.74 26.80
CA ARG A 119 11.91 23.49 25.51
C ARG A 119 11.28 22.09 25.47
N PRO A 120 10.02 21.95 25.03
CA PRO A 120 9.37 20.66 24.92
C PRO A 120 10.16 19.70 24.02
N HIS A 121 10.40 18.50 24.51
CA HIS A 121 11.05 17.45 23.72
C HIS A 121 10.18 17.08 22.50
N TYR A 122 10.81 16.69 21.39
CA TYR A 122 10.11 16.39 20.12
C TYR A 122 8.92 15.43 20.30
N THR A 123 9.10 14.36 21.07
CA THR A 123 8.05 13.37 21.34
C THR A 123 6.89 13.94 22.18
N THR A 124 7.17 14.90 23.06
CA THR A 124 6.14 15.62 23.83
C THR A 124 5.30 16.48 22.89
N VAL A 125 5.94 17.14 21.92
CA VAL A 125 5.26 17.93 20.89
C VAL A 125 4.35 17.05 20.03
N GLY A 126 4.84 15.89 19.58
CA GLY A 126 4.04 14.92 18.83
C GLY A 126 2.78 14.49 19.58
N LYS A 127 2.94 14.01 20.83
CA LYS A 127 1.82 13.55 21.66
C LYS A 127 0.79 14.66 21.89
N PHE A 128 1.28 15.86 22.20
CA PHE A 128 0.45 17.03 22.39
C PHE A 128 -0.37 17.35 21.14
N MET A 129 0.28 17.40 19.98
CA MET A 129 -0.40 17.80 18.74
C MET A 129 -1.35 16.73 18.21
N LEU A 130 -1.06 15.44 18.37
CA LEU A 130 -2.01 14.38 18.02
C LEU A 130 -3.33 14.53 18.79
N ASN A 131 -3.25 14.74 20.11
CA ASN A 131 -4.42 14.98 20.95
C ASN A 131 -5.17 16.25 20.54
N ARG A 132 -4.47 17.32 20.12
CA ARG A 132 -5.11 18.53 19.59
C ARG A 132 -5.84 18.27 18.27
N TYR A 133 -5.21 17.58 17.33
CA TYR A 133 -5.82 17.28 16.03
C TYR A 133 -7.00 16.31 16.13
N LEU A 134 -7.06 15.46 17.16
CA LEU A 134 -8.20 14.60 17.48
C LEU A 134 -9.27 15.32 18.33
N ASN A 135 -9.12 16.61 18.61
CA ASN A 135 -10.01 17.41 19.45
C ASN A 135 -10.18 16.83 20.88
N LYS A 136 -9.11 16.24 21.44
CA LYS A 136 -9.00 15.68 22.79
C LYS A 136 -8.01 16.50 23.63
N LYS A 137 -8.30 17.80 23.75
CA LYS A 137 -7.40 18.80 24.39
C LYS A 137 -7.12 18.50 25.87
N GLU A 138 -8.02 17.80 26.54
CA GLU A 138 -7.97 17.41 27.95
C GLU A 138 -6.83 16.44 28.27
N LEU A 139 -6.43 15.58 27.32
CA LEU A 139 -5.35 14.63 27.55
C LEU A 139 -3.97 15.28 27.51
N VAL A 140 -3.85 16.50 26.98
CA VAL A 140 -2.57 17.22 26.83
C VAL A 140 -1.53 16.32 26.14
N VAL A 141 -0.65 15.64 26.87
CA VAL A 141 0.38 14.71 26.35
C VAL A 141 0.13 13.23 26.70
N GLY A 142 -0.97 12.92 27.39
CA GLY A 142 -1.42 11.56 27.68
C GLY A 142 -1.51 10.75 26.39
N SER A 143 -0.86 9.59 26.38
CA SER A 143 -0.68 8.80 25.17
C SER A 143 -0.39 7.34 25.46
N LEU A 144 -0.86 6.44 24.59
CA LEU A 144 -0.52 5.01 24.60
C LEU A 144 0.98 4.73 24.33
N ILE A 145 1.71 5.71 23.80
CA ILE A 145 3.17 5.62 23.63
C ILE A 145 3.89 5.73 25.00
N ALA A 146 3.26 6.34 25.99
CA ALA A 146 3.81 6.46 27.35
C ALA A 146 3.33 5.28 28.21
N ILE A 147 4.28 4.48 28.67
CA ILE A 147 4.06 3.44 29.67
C ILE A 147 4.10 4.07 31.07
N PRO A 148 3.36 3.53 32.06
CA PRO A 148 2.37 2.45 31.93
C PRO A 148 1.02 2.92 31.42
N HIS A 149 0.24 2.02 30.83
CA HIS A 149 -1.17 2.26 30.53
C HIS A 149 -2.00 0.99 30.69
N ALA A 150 -3.30 1.15 30.92
CA ALA A 150 -4.24 0.03 31.01
C ALA A 150 -5.41 0.23 30.05
N MET A 151 -5.97 -0.88 29.58
CA MET A 151 -7.18 -0.86 28.75
C MET A 151 -8.04 -2.09 29.01
N SER A 152 -9.34 -1.98 28.72
CA SER A 152 -10.22 -3.13 28.77
C SER A 152 -9.93 -4.06 27.58
N ARG A 153 -10.01 -5.37 27.82
CA ARG A 153 -9.83 -6.38 26.76
C ARG A 153 -10.85 -6.21 25.63
N GLU A 154 -12.08 -5.81 25.98
CA GLU A 154 -13.14 -5.52 25.02
C GLU A 154 -12.72 -4.48 23.97
N VAL A 155 -11.99 -3.43 24.37
CA VAL A 155 -11.48 -2.43 23.43
C VAL A 155 -10.39 -3.01 22.53
N ILE A 156 -9.50 -3.84 23.07
CA ILE A 156 -8.47 -4.52 22.28
C ILE A 156 -9.12 -5.41 21.21
N GLU A 157 -10.12 -6.21 21.57
CA GLU A 157 -10.83 -7.09 20.66
C GLU A 157 -11.60 -6.30 19.60
N LYS A 158 -12.32 -5.24 20.01
CA LYS A 158 -13.12 -4.40 19.11
C LYS A 158 -12.29 -3.59 18.12
N LEU A 159 -11.11 -3.12 18.53
CA LEU A 159 -10.24 -2.29 17.70
C LEU A 159 -9.15 -3.10 17.00
N GLY A 160 -8.98 -4.36 17.36
CA GLY A 160 -7.94 -5.25 16.84
C GLY A 160 -6.61 -5.04 17.57
N TRP A 161 -6.13 -6.09 18.25
CA TRP A 161 -4.86 -6.07 18.98
C TRP A 161 -3.67 -5.73 18.08
N TRP A 162 -3.71 -6.09 16.80
CA TRP A 162 -2.64 -5.82 15.83
C TRP A 162 -2.36 -4.32 15.67
N ASN A 163 -3.37 -3.47 15.89
CA ASN A 163 -3.20 -2.02 15.82
C ASN A 163 -2.32 -1.49 16.97
N LEU A 164 -2.14 -2.23 18.07
CA LEU A 164 -1.23 -1.85 19.17
C LEU A 164 0.26 -1.91 18.78
N ALA A 165 0.59 -2.52 17.64
CA ALA A 165 1.93 -2.40 17.06
C ALA A 165 2.26 -0.95 16.64
N ASP A 166 1.23 -0.10 16.53
CA ASP A 166 1.32 1.34 16.38
C ASP A 166 0.43 2.05 17.42
N PRO A 167 0.96 2.35 18.62
CA PRO A 167 0.15 2.91 19.71
C PRO A 167 -0.49 4.27 19.38
N ALA A 168 0.15 5.09 18.53
CA ALA A 168 -0.40 6.37 18.09
C ALA A 168 -1.63 6.17 17.20
N LEU A 169 -1.54 5.22 16.25
CA LEU A 169 -2.65 4.85 15.39
C LEU A 169 -3.79 4.22 16.19
N PHE A 170 -3.50 3.29 17.10
CA PHE A 170 -4.53 2.70 17.97
C PHE A 170 -5.28 3.77 18.76
N GLN A 171 -4.56 4.75 19.31
CA GLN A 171 -5.15 5.88 20.03
C GLN A 171 -6.07 6.71 19.12
N ALA A 172 -5.64 7.02 17.90
CA ALA A 172 -6.46 7.74 16.92
C ALA A 172 -7.74 6.97 16.55
N ILE A 173 -7.63 5.66 16.31
CA ILE A 173 -8.77 4.77 16.04
C ILE A 173 -9.73 4.78 17.23
N ALA A 174 -9.21 4.59 18.45
CA ALA A 174 -10.02 4.57 19.67
C ALA A 174 -10.80 5.88 19.87
N MET A 175 -10.11 7.02 19.76
CA MET A 175 -10.74 8.34 19.88
C MET A 175 -11.79 8.57 18.81
N SER A 176 -11.51 8.17 17.56
CA SER A 176 -12.45 8.34 16.45
C SER A 176 -13.75 7.54 16.62
N ARG A 177 -13.68 6.43 17.36
CA ARG A 177 -14.81 5.54 17.66
C ARG A 177 -15.47 5.84 19.01
N GLY A 178 -15.14 6.97 19.63
CA GLY A 178 -15.75 7.41 20.89
C GLY A 178 -15.38 6.55 22.10
N VAL A 179 -14.24 5.84 22.06
CA VAL A 179 -13.73 5.11 23.23
C VAL A 179 -13.37 6.09 24.33
N ASP A 180 -13.76 5.78 25.57
CA ASP A 180 -13.44 6.59 26.74
C ASP A 180 -11.97 6.41 27.15
N ILE A 181 -11.19 7.48 27.03
CA ILE A 181 -9.75 7.53 27.34
C ILE A 181 -9.52 8.61 28.37
N VAL A 182 -8.87 8.25 29.49
CA VAL A 182 -8.54 9.17 30.57
C VAL A 182 -7.08 9.05 30.99
N ASP A 183 -6.55 10.07 31.66
CA ASP A 183 -5.18 10.14 32.18
C ASP A 183 -5.17 10.37 33.71
N THR A 184 -5.93 9.54 34.44
CA THR A 184 -6.14 9.70 35.89
C THR A 184 -4.96 9.24 36.76
N ALA A 185 -3.89 8.70 36.17
CA ALA A 185 -2.71 8.20 36.86
C ALA A 185 -1.43 8.77 36.24
N SER A 186 -0.47 9.13 37.08
CA SER A 186 0.83 9.70 36.68
C SER A 186 1.95 8.90 37.31
N VAL A 187 2.90 8.46 36.49
CA VAL A 187 4.15 7.82 36.87
C VAL A 187 5.27 8.49 36.08
N ASP A 188 6.27 9.03 36.78
CA ASP A 188 7.44 9.61 36.11
C ASP A 188 8.32 8.50 35.54
N VAL A 189 8.21 8.29 34.23
CA VAL A 189 9.05 7.37 33.45
C VAL A 189 10.16 8.08 32.67
N ILE A 190 10.22 9.42 32.77
CA ILE A 190 11.18 10.24 32.02
C ILE A 190 12.49 10.33 32.80
N HIS A 191 12.43 10.59 34.11
CA HIS A 191 13.64 10.74 34.94
C HIS A 191 14.09 9.46 35.66
N THR A 192 13.21 8.47 35.77
CA THR A 192 13.47 7.20 36.46
C THR A 192 14.18 6.16 35.60
N ASN A 193 14.09 6.28 34.27
CA ASN A 193 14.76 5.38 33.34
C ASN A 193 16.26 5.71 33.23
N LYS A 194 17.05 5.19 34.17
CA LYS A 194 18.53 5.34 34.23
C LYS A 194 19.27 4.44 33.23
N VAL A 195 18.57 3.52 32.56
CA VAL A 195 19.14 2.51 31.66
C VAL A 195 18.72 2.81 30.22
N ARG A 196 19.23 3.91 29.66
CA ARG A 196 19.38 4.01 28.21
C ARG A 196 20.82 4.41 27.91
N PRO A 197 21.62 3.55 27.25
CA PRO A 197 22.65 4.07 26.37
C PRO A 197 21.93 5.10 25.50
N VAL A 198 22.43 6.33 25.49
CA VAL A 198 21.91 7.43 24.67
C VAL A 198 21.48 6.85 23.32
N HIS A 199 20.29 7.23 22.82
CA HIS A 199 19.81 6.90 21.48
C HIS A 199 20.77 7.49 20.44
N THR A 200 21.98 6.95 20.35
CA THR A 200 23.07 7.42 19.51
C THR A 200 22.88 6.80 18.14
N GLY A 201 22.79 7.66 17.14
CA GLY A 201 22.56 7.26 15.76
C GLY A 201 21.35 7.99 15.20
N THR A 202 21.59 8.77 14.17
CA THR A 202 20.55 9.25 13.27
C THR A 202 20.13 8.10 12.35
N SER A 203 18.85 8.06 12.01
CA SER A 203 18.42 7.17 10.92
C SER A 203 18.84 7.78 9.58
N PRO A 204 19.20 6.97 8.56
CA PRO A 204 19.43 7.48 7.21
C PRO A 204 18.24 8.35 6.76
N GLY A 205 18.51 9.59 6.32
CA GLY A 205 17.47 10.51 5.86
C GLY A 205 16.58 11.12 6.96
N SER A 206 16.99 11.07 8.23
CA SER A 206 16.29 11.70 9.36
C SER A 206 17.26 12.49 10.24
N PRO A 207 16.95 13.75 10.60
CA PRO A 207 17.79 14.55 11.50
C PRO A 207 17.64 14.13 12.98
N TYR A 208 16.82 13.10 13.27
CA TYR A 208 16.45 12.70 14.61
C TYR A 208 17.10 11.39 15.05
N PRO A 209 17.26 11.16 16.36
CA PRO A 209 17.54 9.84 16.90
C PRO A 209 16.53 8.80 16.43
N LYS A 210 16.96 7.54 16.25
CA LYS A 210 16.10 6.44 15.77
C LYS A 210 14.73 6.37 16.46
N ALA A 211 14.69 6.43 17.80
CA ALA A 211 13.45 6.37 18.56
C ALA A 211 12.52 7.55 18.30
N THR A 212 13.06 8.77 18.24
CA THR A 212 12.30 9.96 17.89
C THR A 212 11.78 9.86 16.47
N SER A 213 12.61 9.40 15.53
CA SER A 213 12.21 9.20 14.13
C SER A 213 11.05 8.22 14.04
N ARG A 214 11.12 7.08 14.75
CA ARG A 214 10.02 6.11 14.81
C ARG A 214 8.74 6.72 15.35
N ILE A 215 8.83 7.44 16.47
CA ILE A 215 7.67 8.06 17.12
C ILE A 215 7.03 9.10 16.20
N MET A 216 7.81 9.97 15.54
CA MET A 216 7.25 10.96 14.60
C MET A 216 6.53 10.28 13.42
N GLY A 217 7.11 9.20 12.89
CA GLY A 217 6.45 8.40 11.84
C GLY A 217 5.11 7.79 12.29
N ASP A 218 5.03 7.29 13.52
CA ASP A 218 3.78 6.74 14.08
C ASP A 218 2.70 7.83 14.24
N HIS A 219 3.10 9.04 14.63
CA HIS A 219 2.17 10.17 14.69
C HIS A 219 1.67 10.57 13.30
N LEU A 220 2.53 10.56 12.28
CA LEU A 220 2.12 10.84 10.90
C LEU A 220 1.15 9.79 10.37
N ARG A 221 1.39 8.51 10.65
CA ARG A 221 0.46 7.42 10.31
C ARG A 221 -0.89 7.59 11.00
N ALA A 222 -0.88 7.96 12.29
CA ALA A 222 -2.10 8.27 13.03
C ALA A 222 -2.85 9.46 12.43
N LEU A 223 -2.14 10.51 12.01
CA LEU A 223 -2.72 11.68 11.35
C LEU A 223 -3.22 11.38 9.94
N GLN A 224 -2.59 10.46 9.21
CA GLN A 224 -3.12 9.97 7.94
C GLN A 224 -4.50 9.34 8.16
N TYR A 225 -4.64 8.47 9.16
CA TYR A 225 -5.95 7.91 9.52
C TYR A 225 -6.97 9.01 9.86
N VAL A 226 -6.58 10.05 10.59
CA VAL A 226 -7.45 11.22 10.87
C VAL A 226 -7.87 11.93 9.59
N ILE A 227 -6.93 12.15 8.66
CA ILE A 227 -7.18 12.81 7.36
C ILE A 227 -8.12 11.97 6.49
N GLU A 228 -7.94 10.66 6.46
CA GLU A 228 -8.80 9.73 5.71
C GLU A 228 -10.20 9.65 6.32
N THR A 229 -10.30 9.71 7.65
CA THR A 229 -11.58 9.61 8.37
C THR A 229 -12.39 10.91 8.33
N TYR A 230 -11.74 12.06 8.47
CA TYR A 230 -12.41 13.36 8.66
C TYR A 230 -12.10 14.39 7.56
N GLY A 231 -11.44 13.96 6.48
CA GLY A 231 -11.01 14.81 5.37
C GLY A 231 -9.68 15.54 5.63
N LYS A 232 -9.17 16.23 4.61
CA LYS A 232 -7.83 16.89 4.60
C LYS A 232 -7.60 17.89 5.73
N ARG A 233 -8.67 18.43 6.33
CA ARG A 233 -8.61 19.35 7.46
C ARG A 233 -8.97 18.70 8.80
N GLY A 234 -9.08 17.36 8.88
CA GLY A 234 -9.39 16.62 10.11
C GLY A 234 -10.69 17.03 10.80
N GLY A 235 -11.71 17.47 10.05
CA GLY A 235 -12.96 17.99 10.61
C GLY A 235 -12.87 19.38 11.25
N PHE A 236 -11.79 20.13 11.02
CA PHE A 236 -11.68 21.53 11.43
C PHE A 236 -12.22 22.49 10.37
N SER A 237 -12.97 23.50 10.82
CA SER A 237 -13.58 24.50 9.93
C SER A 237 -12.53 25.36 9.23
N GLU A 238 -12.85 25.74 7.99
CA GLU A 238 -12.07 26.70 7.21
C GLU A 238 -12.47 28.17 7.49
N GLY A 239 -13.65 28.37 8.11
CA GLY A 239 -14.26 29.69 8.25
C GLY A 239 -14.71 30.27 6.90
N ASN A 240 -14.69 31.59 6.77
CA ASN A 240 -15.23 32.32 5.61
C ASN A 240 -14.17 32.59 4.52
N ARG A 241 -13.24 31.67 4.26
CA ARG A 241 -12.24 31.86 3.20
C ARG A 241 -12.83 31.51 1.84
N ASP A 242 -12.76 32.45 0.90
CA ASP A 242 -13.17 32.23 -0.49
C ASP A 242 -11.99 31.78 -1.36
N ARG A 243 -11.82 30.46 -1.50
CA ARG A 243 -10.76 29.87 -2.34
C ARG A 243 -11.05 30.00 -3.84
N GLU A 244 -12.33 29.95 -4.21
CA GLU A 244 -12.75 29.97 -5.61
C GLU A 244 -12.44 31.32 -6.24
N PHE A 245 -12.61 32.40 -5.47
CA PHE A 245 -12.23 33.74 -5.89
C PHE A 245 -10.77 33.82 -6.34
N ILE A 246 -9.83 33.25 -5.57
CA ILE A 246 -8.38 33.32 -5.89
C ILE A 246 -8.04 32.61 -7.19
N GLY A 247 -8.62 31.43 -7.44
CA GLY A 247 -8.38 30.69 -8.68
C GLY A 247 -8.83 31.45 -9.93
N ASN A 248 -9.84 32.32 -9.78
CA ASN A 248 -10.39 33.12 -10.87
C ASN A 248 -9.81 34.56 -10.91
N TYR A 249 -9.08 34.97 -9.88
CA TYR A 249 -8.57 36.33 -9.77
C TYR A 249 -7.44 36.58 -10.77
N LYS A 250 -7.59 37.62 -11.59
CA LYS A 250 -6.56 38.07 -12.54
C LYS A 250 -6.03 39.44 -12.08
N PRO A 251 -4.75 39.53 -11.65
CA PRO A 251 -4.18 40.81 -11.26
C PRO A 251 -4.09 41.74 -12.47
N VAL A 252 -4.48 43.01 -12.27
CA VAL A 252 -4.24 44.08 -13.24
C VAL A 252 -2.88 44.70 -12.93
N VAL A 253 -2.07 44.98 -13.95
CA VAL A 253 -0.77 45.64 -13.75
C VAL A 253 -0.99 47.08 -13.28
N LEU A 254 -0.77 47.34 -11.99
CA LEU A 254 -0.95 48.66 -11.37
C LEU A 254 0.29 49.57 -11.53
N LYS A 255 1.49 48.99 -11.66
CA LYS A 255 2.77 49.70 -11.82
C LYS A 255 3.62 49.01 -12.88
N LYS A 256 4.22 49.79 -13.80
CA LYS A 256 5.02 49.24 -14.93
C LYS A 256 6.50 49.02 -14.59
N GLU A 257 7.05 49.78 -13.65
CA GLU A 257 8.45 49.70 -13.27
C GLU A 257 8.65 48.70 -12.14
N LYS A 258 9.67 47.84 -12.28
CA LYS A 258 10.01 46.81 -11.30
C LYS A 258 10.59 47.46 -10.04
N ALA A 259 9.91 47.32 -8.91
CA ALA A 259 10.41 47.79 -7.62
C ALA A 259 11.55 46.91 -7.09
N LYS A 260 12.37 47.45 -6.17
CA LYS A 260 13.42 46.66 -5.48
C LYS A 260 12.79 45.73 -4.44
N TYR A 261 11.92 46.28 -3.60
CA TYR A 261 11.15 45.52 -2.61
C TYR A 261 9.66 45.86 -2.71
N SER A 262 8.82 44.84 -2.51
CA SER A 262 7.37 45.00 -2.37
C SER A 262 6.95 44.61 -0.95
N ALA A 263 6.13 45.41 -0.28
CA ALA A 263 5.47 45.04 0.96
C ALA A 263 3.98 44.80 0.75
N ILE A 264 3.47 43.69 1.28
CA ILE A 264 2.07 43.30 1.25
C ILE A 264 1.47 43.50 2.63
N ILE A 265 0.42 44.32 2.72
CA ILE A 265 -0.25 44.69 3.98
C ILE A 265 -1.75 44.43 3.85
N PRO A 266 -2.26 43.28 4.30
CA PRO A 266 -3.70 43.05 4.40
C PRO A 266 -4.30 43.92 5.53
N VAL A 267 -5.44 44.56 5.27
CA VAL A 267 -6.18 45.39 6.24
C VAL A 267 -7.68 45.15 6.19
N SER A 268 -8.36 45.33 7.32
CA SER A 268 -9.80 45.34 7.52
C SER A 268 -10.22 46.52 8.42
N GLU A 269 -9.90 46.52 9.72
CA GLU A 269 -10.36 47.57 10.66
C GLU A 269 -9.22 48.31 11.37
N GLU A 270 -8.10 48.54 10.69
CA GLU A 270 -6.86 49.04 11.29
C GLU A 270 -6.63 50.56 11.12
N LYS A 271 -7.71 51.36 11.14
CA LYS A 271 -7.68 52.83 10.95
C LYS A 271 -6.72 53.59 11.87
N MET A 272 -6.42 53.05 13.04
CA MET A 272 -5.53 53.67 14.03
C MET A 272 -4.05 53.37 13.78
N THR A 273 -3.72 52.25 13.12
CA THR A 273 -2.35 51.74 13.01
C THR A 273 -1.81 51.77 11.58
N ILE A 274 -2.66 51.59 10.56
CA ILE A 274 -2.24 51.39 9.17
C ILE A 274 -1.29 52.48 8.66
N ARG A 275 -1.57 53.75 8.98
CA ARG A 275 -0.72 54.86 8.56
C ARG A 275 0.71 54.74 9.10
N SER A 276 0.83 54.46 10.39
CA SER A 276 2.13 54.28 11.06
C SER A 276 2.86 53.02 10.56
N VAL A 277 2.11 51.94 10.27
CA VAL A 277 2.68 50.72 9.66
C VAL A 277 3.32 51.04 8.32
N ILE A 278 2.58 51.73 7.42
CA ILE A 278 3.10 52.13 6.10
C ILE A 278 4.35 53.00 6.25
N GLN A 279 4.36 53.94 7.18
CA GLN A 279 5.50 54.82 7.41
C GLN A 279 6.75 54.07 7.86
N GLU A 280 6.65 53.08 8.75
CA GLU A 280 7.79 52.26 9.14
C GLU A 280 8.26 51.32 8.02
N VAL A 281 7.34 50.79 7.20
CA VAL A 281 7.68 50.00 6.01
C VAL A 281 8.45 50.83 4.98
N LYS A 282 8.04 52.09 4.73
CA LYS A 282 8.81 53.02 3.90
C LYS A 282 10.21 53.29 4.47
N LYS A 283 10.30 53.54 5.78
CA LYS A 283 11.58 53.76 6.48
C LYS A 283 12.51 52.54 6.40
N ALA A 284 11.97 51.33 6.22
CA ALA A 284 12.75 50.12 6.01
C ALA A 284 13.35 50.00 4.59
N GLY A 285 13.04 50.95 3.70
CA GLY A 285 13.56 51.01 2.34
C GLY A 285 12.69 50.33 1.29
N VAL A 286 11.41 50.07 1.59
CA VAL A 286 10.47 49.45 0.64
C VAL A 286 9.88 50.50 -0.31
N ASP A 287 10.06 50.27 -1.62
CA ASP A 287 9.63 51.22 -2.68
C ASP A 287 8.22 50.96 -3.21
N GLU A 288 7.70 49.74 -3.06
CA GLU A 288 6.34 49.37 -3.46
C GLU A 288 5.57 48.82 -2.25
N ILE A 289 4.49 49.48 -1.88
CA ILE A 289 3.63 49.05 -0.77
C ILE A 289 2.24 48.81 -1.33
N ILE A 290 1.75 47.59 -1.15
CA ILE A 290 0.46 47.10 -1.61
C ILE A 290 -0.40 46.81 -0.39
N VAL A 291 -1.34 47.70 -0.13
CA VAL A 291 -2.35 47.56 0.91
C VAL A 291 -3.57 46.87 0.29
N VAL A 292 -3.97 45.73 0.86
CA VAL A 292 -5.14 44.99 0.40
C VAL A 292 -6.25 45.16 1.42
N ALA A 293 -7.18 46.07 1.13
CA ALA A 293 -8.35 46.39 1.93
C ALA A 293 -9.43 45.33 1.72
N ASN A 294 -9.53 44.41 2.68
CA ASN A 294 -10.32 43.19 2.63
C ASN A 294 -11.60 43.33 3.47
N GLY A 295 -12.65 43.90 2.88
CA GLY A 295 -13.85 44.30 3.61
C GLY A 295 -13.54 45.37 4.66
N ALA A 296 -12.68 46.33 4.30
CA ALA A 296 -12.16 47.33 5.24
C ALA A 296 -13.10 48.52 5.43
N ASP A 297 -13.08 49.12 6.62
CA ASP A 297 -13.85 50.34 6.88
C ASP A 297 -13.29 51.55 6.10
N PHE A 298 -14.17 52.52 5.80
CA PHE A 298 -13.82 53.70 5.02
C PHE A 298 -12.62 54.46 5.57
N GLU A 299 -12.49 54.58 6.90
CA GLU A 299 -11.40 55.35 7.49
C GLU A 299 -10.07 54.58 7.36
N THR A 300 -10.05 53.26 7.49
CA THR A 300 -8.85 52.43 7.22
C THR A 300 -8.34 52.64 5.80
N VAL A 301 -9.23 52.55 4.80
CA VAL A 301 -8.89 52.76 3.38
C VAL A 301 -8.36 54.18 3.14
N LYS A 302 -9.03 55.18 3.70
CA LYS A 302 -8.65 56.59 3.58
C LYS A 302 -7.26 56.85 4.17
N GLN A 303 -6.96 56.32 5.35
CA GLN A 303 -5.64 56.47 5.98
C GLN A 303 -4.53 55.82 5.15
N ALA A 304 -4.79 54.67 4.51
CA ALA A 304 -3.84 54.05 3.59
C ALA A 304 -3.60 54.92 2.34
N LYS A 305 -4.67 55.42 1.70
CA LYS A 305 -4.57 56.28 0.50
C LYS A 305 -3.80 57.57 0.74
N LEU A 306 -3.88 58.16 1.94
CA LEU A 306 -3.13 59.37 2.32
C LEU A 306 -1.60 59.18 2.27
N GLU A 307 -1.12 57.94 2.33
CA GLU A 307 0.29 57.62 2.25
C GLU A 307 0.79 57.38 0.80
N ASN A 308 -0.04 57.63 -0.22
CA ASN A 308 0.33 57.46 -1.64
C ASN A 308 0.88 56.06 -1.97
N VAL A 309 0.24 55.02 -1.42
CA VAL A 309 0.57 53.61 -1.69
C VAL A 309 -0.48 52.97 -2.60
N ILE A 310 -0.20 51.76 -3.09
CA ILE A 310 -1.18 51.00 -3.87
C ILE A 310 -2.22 50.46 -2.90
N VAL A 311 -3.51 50.73 -3.15
CA VAL A 311 -4.62 50.22 -2.35
C VAL A 311 -5.55 49.41 -3.26
N ILE A 312 -5.74 48.14 -2.93
CA ILE A 312 -6.66 47.22 -3.61
C ILE A 312 -7.85 47.01 -2.68
N GLU A 313 -9.04 47.38 -3.14
CA GLU A 313 -10.26 47.38 -2.32
C GLU A 313 -11.18 46.22 -2.72
N PHE A 314 -11.64 45.48 -1.71
CA PHE A 314 -12.72 44.50 -1.81
C PHE A 314 -13.82 44.89 -0.83
N GLU A 315 -15.07 44.96 -1.32
CA GLU A 315 -16.22 45.32 -0.49
C GLU A 315 -16.51 44.28 0.60
N GLU A 316 -16.32 43.00 0.27
CA GLU A 316 -16.52 41.89 1.20
C GLU A 316 -15.19 41.31 1.70
N ALA A 317 -15.20 40.76 2.91
CA ALA A 317 -14.04 40.12 3.51
C ALA A 317 -13.83 38.70 2.94
N LEU A 318 -12.79 38.52 2.13
CA LEU A 318 -12.39 37.27 1.47
C LEU A 318 -11.55 36.35 2.38
N GLY A 319 -11.14 36.84 3.55
CA GLY A 319 -10.25 36.16 4.49
C GLY A 319 -8.81 36.71 4.49
N HIS A 320 -8.18 36.80 5.65
CA HIS A 320 -6.91 37.54 5.83
C HIS A 320 -5.75 37.00 4.95
N ASN A 321 -5.59 35.69 4.82
CA ASN A 321 -4.52 35.12 3.98
C ASN A 321 -4.84 35.19 2.48
N VAL A 322 -6.12 35.33 2.09
CA VAL A 322 -6.51 35.58 0.69
C VAL A 322 -5.97 36.94 0.23
N ALA A 323 -6.08 37.95 1.08
CA ALA A 323 -5.53 39.27 0.82
C ALA A 323 -3.99 39.26 0.65
N ARG A 324 -3.28 38.40 1.40
CA ARG A 324 -1.83 38.22 1.23
C ARG A 324 -1.47 37.63 -0.14
N ALA A 325 -2.21 36.60 -0.57
CA ALA A 325 -2.02 35.99 -1.90
C ALA A 325 -2.25 37.00 -3.03
N ILE A 326 -3.35 37.76 -2.95
CA ILE A 326 -3.68 38.80 -3.93
C ILE A 326 -2.61 39.89 -3.95
N GLY A 327 -2.19 40.40 -2.79
CA GLY A 327 -1.14 41.41 -2.73
C GLY A 327 0.17 40.92 -3.36
N ALA A 328 0.54 39.65 -3.15
CA ALA A 328 1.71 39.05 -3.77
C ALA A 328 1.59 38.92 -5.30
N MET A 329 0.39 38.70 -5.84
CA MET A 329 0.15 38.68 -7.30
C MET A 329 0.38 40.05 -7.95
N HIS A 330 0.15 41.14 -7.22
CA HIS A 330 0.38 42.51 -7.68
C HIS A 330 1.81 43.00 -7.48
N ALA A 331 2.59 42.33 -6.63
CA ALA A 331 3.97 42.70 -6.34
C ALA A 331 4.85 42.61 -7.59
N THR A 332 5.56 43.69 -7.90
CA THR A 332 6.48 43.74 -9.04
C THR A 332 7.91 43.35 -8.66
N ALA A 333 8.30 43.53 -7.39
CA ALA A 333 9.64 43.21 -6.91
C ALA A 333 9.93 41.70 -6.84
N ASP A 334 11.22 41.36 -6.83
CA ASP A 334 11.67 39.98 -6.59
C ASP A 334 11.62 39.61 -5.10
N ILE A 335 11.56 40.58 -4.19
CA ILE A 335 11.53 40.34 -2.74
C ILE A 335 10.23 40.91 -2.18
N CYS A 336 9.41 40.01 -1.63
CA CYS A 336 8.11 40.31 -1.05
C CYS A 336 8.17 40.23 0.47
N LEU A 337 7.95 41.35 1.15
CA LEU A 337 7.80 41.46 2.60
C LEU A 337 6.32 41.40 2.98
N PHE A 338 5.95 40.51 3.88
CA PHE A 338 4.59 40.39 4.39
C PHE A 338 4.55 40.94 5.82
N VAL A 339 3.65 41.89 6.08
CA VAL A 339 3.44 42.51 7.41
C VAL A 339 1.95 42.55 7.74
N ASP A 340 1.60 42.69 9.01
CA ASP A 340 0.21 42.89 9.44
C ASP A 340 -0.12 44.38 9.60
N GLY A 341 -1.39 44.74 9.39
CA GLY A 341 -1.91 46.08 9.68
C GLY A 341 -2.18 46.30 11.18
N ASP A 342 -2.29 45.22 11.96
CA ASP A 342 -2.76 45.26 13.36
C ASP A 342 -1.79 45.97 14.33
N PHE A 343 -0.48 46.03 14.04
CA PHE A 343 0.51 46.68 14.91
C PHE A 343 1.72 47.22 14.15
N VAL A 344 2.34 48.27 14.70
CA VAL A 344 3.48 48.97 14.09
C VAL A 344 4.79 48.24 14.42
N ILE A 345 5.54 47.85 13.38
CA ILE A 345 6.86 47.24 13.51
C ILE A 345 7.93 48.28 13.14
N PRO A 346 8.88 48.62 14.02
CA PRO A 346 9.93 49.58 13.69
C PRO A 346 10.75 49.15 12.47
N ALA A 347 11.09 50.09 11.59
CA ALA A 347 11.84 49.84 10.35
C ALA A 347 13.11 49.00 10.56
N LYS A 348 13.88 49.30 11.62
CA LYS A 348 15.09 48.56 11.99
C LYS A 348 14.88 47.06 12.26
N LYS A 349 13.65 46.64 12.56
CA LYS A 349 13.25 45.24 12.73
C LYS A 349 12.70 44.59 11.46
N LEU A 350 12.34 45.39 10.45
CA LEU A 350 11.91 44.91 9.13
C LEU A 350 13.10 44.72 8.18
N THR A 351 14.10 45.60 8.25
CA THR A 351 15.30 45.53 7.40
C THR A 351 16.01 44.16 7.40
N PRO A 352 16.17 43.44 8.54
CA PRO A 352 16.80 42.12 8.55
C PRO A 352 16.10 41.09 7.66
N PHE A 353 14.77 41.17 7.52
CA PHE A 353 14.01 40.25 6.67
C PHE A 353 14.32 40.46 5.18
N LEU A 354 14.43 41.72 4.75
CA LEU A 354 14.77 42.08 3.38
C LEU A 354 16.22 41.71 3.06
N GLN A 355 17.15 42.09 3.95
CA GLN A 355 18.57 41.83 3.78
C GLN A 355 18.88 40.33 3.67
N ALA A 356 18.23 39.50 4.47
CA ALA A 356 18.47 38.06 4.41
C ALA A 356 18.01 37.41 3.10
N VAL A 357 16.98 37.94 2.44
CA VAL A 357 16.60 37.49 1.09
C VAL A 357 17.61 37.97 0.04
N GLU A 358 18.11 39.21 0.17
CA GLU A 358 19.20 39.70 -0.69
C GLU A 358 20.49 38.87 -0.53
N ASP A 359 20.78 38.43 0.70
CA ASP A 359 21.96 37.63 1.04
C ASP A 359 21.82 36.16 0.61
N GLY A 360 20.66 35.76 0.06
CA GLY A 360 20.47 34.48 -0.63
C GLY A 360 19.45 33.53 -0.02
N SER A 361 18.79 33.88 1.09
CA SER A 361 17.69 33.06 1.63
C SER A 361 16.43 33.17 0.76
N ASP A 362 15.79 32.06 0.44
CA ASP A 362 14.57 32.04 -0.37
C ASP A 362 13.34 32.46 0.44
N VAL A 363 13.27 32.00 1.69
CA VAL A 363 12.20 32.31 2.65
C VAL A 363 12.81 32.72 3.98
N VAL A 364 12.37 33.85 4.53
CA VAL A 364 12.86 34.40 5.79
C VAL A 364 11.71 34.57 6.77
N LEU A 365 11.79 33.86 7.89
CA LEU A 365 10.78 33.77 8.93
C LEU A 365 11.10 34.66 10.14
N ASN A 366 10.07 35.04 10.89
CA ASN A 366 10.22 35.67 12.20
C ASN A 366 10.81 34.67 13.20
N ASP A 367 11.86 35.05 13.93
CA ASP A 367 12.48 34.16 14.92
C ASP A 367 11.74 34.21 16.26
N LEU A 368 10.80 33.29 16.40
CA LEU A 368 9.89 33.11 17.53
C LEU A 368 10.34 32.01 18.49
N GLN A 369 11.53 31.43 18.31
CA GLN A 369 12.00 30.30 19.14
C GLN A 369 12.05 30.63 20.64
N CYS A 370 12.29 31.89 20.99
CA CYS A 370 12.30 32.35 22.38
C CYS A 370 10.96 32.14 23.09
N LEU A 371 9.85 32.05 22.36
CA LEU A 371 8.54 31.76 22.95
C LEU A 371 8.50 30.37 23.59
N LEU A 372 9.23 29.41 23.02
CA LEU A 372 9.37 28.06 23.58
C LEU A 372 10.22 28.06 24.86
N ASP A 373 11.01 29.10 25.09
CA ASP A 373 11.82 29.29 26.31
C ASP A 373 11.10 30.14 27.37
N MET A 374 10.18 31.02 26.95
CA MET A 374 9.50 31.95 27.85
C MET A 374 8.22 31.37 28.45
N PHE A 375 7.45 30.61 27.67
CA PHE A 375 6.11 30.15 28.06
C PHE A 375 6.09 28.66 28.37
N HIS A 376 5.67 28.31 29.59
CA HIS A 376 5.53 26.94 30.05
C HIS A 376 4.17 26.80 30.76
N PRO A 377 3.17 26.13 30.13
CA PRO A 377 3.26 25.42 28.86
C PRO A 377 3.35 26.36 27.66
N ALA A 378 4.07 25.92 26.62
CA ALA A 378 4.06 26.58 25.33
C ALA A 378 2.63 26.63 24.79
N ASP A 379 2.27 27.74 24.15
CA ASP A 379 0.92 27.89 23.63
C ASP A 379 0.66 26.86 22.50
N PRO A 380 -0.60 26.45 22.28
CA PRO A 380 -0.92 25.41 21.30
C PRO A 380 -0.55 25.76 19.86
N ILE A 381 -0.51 27.04 19.51
CA ILE A 381 -0.16 27.49 18.16
C ILE A 381 1.35 27.39 17.96
N SER A 382 2.16 27.79 18.94
CA SER A 382 3.61 27.57 18.92
C SER A 382 3.97 26.09 18.89
N MET A 383 3.27 25.26 19.69
CA MET A 383 3.44 23.79 19.65
C MET A 383 3.10 23.21 18.26
N GLY A 384 2.03 23.70 17.62
CA GLY A 384 1.65 23.27 16.28
C GLY A 384 2.66 23.69 15.20
N LYS A 385 3.14 24.94 15.24
CA LYS A 385 4.21 25.40 14.34
C LYS A 385 5.48 24.56 14.51
N TYR A 386 5.83 24.26 15.75
CA TYR A 386 6.98 23.42 16.05
C TYR A 386 6.80 22.00 15.52
N PHE A 387 5.64 21.40 15.73
CA PHE A 387 5.31 20.09 15.17
C PHE A 387 5.43 20.05 13.65
N MET A 388 4.92 21.08 12.95
CA MET A 388 5.03 21.17 11.48
C MET A 388 6.48 21.14 11.01
N ASN A 389 7.37 21.87 11.67
CA ASN A 389 8.79 21.87 11.34
C ASN A 389 9.47 20.53 11.69
N LEU A 390 9.01 19.87 12.76
CA LEU A 390 9.50 18.53 13.10
C LEU A 390 9.13 17.48 12.05
N VAL A 391 7.87 17.45 11.60
CA VAL A 391 7.45 16.49 10.56
C VAL A 391 8.03 16.82 9.19
N ALA A 392 8.36 18.09 8.94
CA ALA A 392 9.09 18.53 7.75
C ALA A 392 10.62 18.27 7.83
N LYS A 393 11.10 17.59 8.88
CA LYS A 393 12.54 17.30 9.10
C LYS A 393 13.43 18.55 9.16
N ARG A 394 12.89 19.66 9.68
CA ARG A 394 13.57 20.96 9.88
C ARG A 394 13.56 21.38 11.35
N PRO A 395 14.21 20.62 12.25
CA PRO A 395 14.21 20.95 13.67
C PRO A 395 14.92 22.27 13.99
N ASP A 396 15.78 22.75 13.08
CA ASP A 396 16.45 24.03 13.14
C ASP A 396 15.49 25.23 13.07
N LEU A 397 14.30 25.05 12.50
CA LEU A 397 13.29 26.10 12.39
C LEU A 397 12.43 26.29 13.66
N TRP A 398 12.53 25.41 14.67
CA TRP A 398 11.75 25.51 15.91
C TRP A 398 10.26 25.78 15.66
N ASN A 399 9.64 26.79 16.28
CA ASN A 399 8.26 27.24 16.03
C ASN A 399 8.15 28.38 14.99
N ASN A 400 9.20 28.62 14.20
CA ASN A 400 9.20 29.68 13.19
C ASN A 400 8.37 29.24 11.98
N SER A 401 7.48 30.12 11.51
CA SER A 401 6.55 29.75 10.45
C SER A 401 5.98 30.93 9.67
N LEU A 402 5.63 30.71 8.41
CA LEU A 402 4.88 31.65 7.56
C LEU A 402 3.50 32.02 8.14
N THR A 403 2.96 31.24 9.09
CA THR A 403 1.76 31.63 9.83
C THR A 403 1.97 32.92 10.62
N ALA A 404 3.21 33.22 11.04
CA ALA A 404 3.56 34.47 11.69
C ALA A 404 4.16 35.46 10.67
N VAL A 405 3.69 36.70 10.74
CA VAL A 405 4.34 37.85 10.12
C VAL A 405 5.23 38.54 11.17
N PRO A 406 6.17 39.41 10.81
CA PRO A 406 6.66 39.61 9.45
C PRO A 406 7.39 38.37 8.91
N HIS A 407 7.33 38.18 7.60
CA HIS A 407 8.21 37.26 6.89
C HIS A 407 8.50 37.83 5.50
N ALA A 408 9.61 37.42 4.89
CA ALA A 408 9.95 37.80 3.53
C ALA A 408 10.18 36.57 2.66
N MET A 409 9.93 36.69 1.37
CA MET A 409 10.08 35.60 0.42
C MET A 409 10.52 36.13 -0.93
N HIS A 410 11.42 35.40 -1.59
CA HIS A 410 11.76 35.67 -2.98
C HIS A 410 10.59 35.25 -3.89
N LYS A 411 10.24 36.07 -4.88
CA LYS A 411 9.08 35.90 -5.78
C LYS A 411 9.09 34.56 -6.51
N ARG A 412 10.27 34.10 -6.95
CA ARG A 412 10.49 32.75 -7.51
C ARG A 412 9.90 31.61 -6.66
N VAL A 413 9.94 31.74 -5.33
CA VAL A 413 9.36 30.73 -4.42
C VAL A 413 7.85 30.75 -4.54
N ILE A 414 7.23 31.94 -4.51
CA ILE A 414 5.78 32.13 -4.63
C ILE A 414 5.28 31.58 -5.96
N GLU A 415 5.97 31.90 -7.06
CA GLU A 415 5.65 31.41 -8.40
C GLU A 415 5.78 29.88 -8.49
N LYS A 416 6.77 29.30 -7.81
CA LYS A 416 7.02 27.86 -7.81
C LYS A 416 6.01 27.08 -6.98
N ILE A 417 5.66 27.54 -5.77
CA ILE A 417 4.70 26.86 -4.89
C ILE A 417 3.24 27.16 -5.24
N GLY A 418 3.00 28.20 -6.03
CA GLY A 418 1.68 28.72 -6.40
C GLY A 418 1.16 29.76 -5.40
N TYR A 419 0.60 30.87 -5.93
CA TYR A 419 0.05 31.97 -5.14
C TYR A 419 -1.11 31.53 -4.22
N ASP A 420 -1.91 30.57 -4.66
CA ASP A 420 -3.00 29.96 -3.90
C ASP A 420 -2.50 29.31 -2.60
N SER A 421 -1.25 28.85 -2.55
CA SER A 421 -0.66 28.27 -1.36
C SER A 421 -0.50 29.28 -0.22
N LEU A 422 -0.35 30.58 -0.53
CA LEU A 422 -0.18 31.64 0.49
C LEU A 422 -1.43 31.82 1.36
N VAL A 423 -2.57 31.31 0.92
CA VAL A 423 -3.84 31.27 1.66
C VAL A 423 -3.75 30.35 2.88
N ILE A 424 -2.87 29.36 2.80
CA ILE A 424 -2.62 28.34 3.82
C ILE A 424 -1.11 28.38 4.12
N PRO A 425 -0.65 29.32 4.97
CA PRO A 425 0.77 29.52 5.24
C PRO A 425 1.58 28.26 5.59
N PRO A 426 1.10 27.31 6.43
CA PRO A 426 1.85 26.08 6.69
C PRO A 426 1.98 25.19 5.44
N LEU A 427 1.02 25.22 4.51
CA LEU A 427 1.11 24.52 3.23
C LEU A 427 2.14 25.18 2.30
N ALA A 428 2.13 26.51 2.20
CA ALA A 428 3.15 27.25 1.45
C ALA A 428 4.57 26.93 1.94
N GLN A 429 4.75 26.91 3.27
CA GLN A 429 6.03 26.56 3.89
C GLN A 429 6.42 25.10 3.60
N MET A 430 5.48 24.16 3.74
CA MET A 430 5.74 22.74 3.45
C MET A 430 6.14 22.53 1.98
N LYS A 431 5.43 23.17 1.04
CA LYS A 431 5.80 23.17 -0.39
C LYS A 431 7.20 23.73 -0.62
N ALA A 432 7.54 24.85 0.02
CA ALA A 432 8.87 25.43 -0.11
C ALA A 432 9.98 24.50 0.42
N ILE A 433 9.73 23.80 1.54
CA ILE A 433 10.68 22.80 2.09
C ILE A 433 10.85 21.62 1.13
N LEU A 434 9.75 21.09 0.57
CA LEU A 434 9.78 19.94 -0.35
C LEU A 434 10.43 20.26 -1.69
N GLU A 435 10.31 21.51 -2.16
CA GLU A 435 11.03 22.03 -3.33
C GLU A 435 12.48 22.43 -3.02
N VAL A 436 12.96 22.15 -1.80
CA VAL A 436 14.35 22.34 -1.37
C VAL A 436 14.81 23.80 -1.39
N PHE A 437 13.89 24.75 -1.18
CA PHE A 437 14.25 26.15 -1.00
C PHE A 437 14.91 26.41 0.36
N SER A 438 15.81 27.38 0.41
CA SER A 438 16.47 27.80 1.64
C SER A 438 15.51 28.58 2.55
N ILE A 439 15.38 28.15 3.80
CA ILE A 439 14.47 28.79 4.77
C ILE A 439 15.26 29.10 6.04
N THR A 440 15.25 30.36 6.46
CA THR A 440 15.96 30.84 7.66
C THR A 440 15.04 31.69 8.55
N ALA A 441 15.45 31.95 9.78
CA ALA A 441 14.82 32.92 10.68
C ALA A 441 15.86 33.92 11.18
N VAL A 442 15.51 35.20 11.32
CA VAL A 442 16.53 36.28 11.44
C VAL A 442 16.31 37.28 12.59
N GLU A 443 15.09 37.69 12.86
CA GLU A 443 14.79 38.74 13.85
C GLU A 443 13.53 38.37 14.64
N PHE A 444 13.55 38.63 15.94
CA PHE A 444 12.38 38.44 16.80
C PHE A 444 11.48 39.68 16.76
N VAL A 445 10.27 39.50 16.25
CA VAL A 445 9.17 40.46 16.34
C VAL A 445 8.05 39.84 17.14
N ASP A 446 7.75 40.41 18.31
CA ASP A 446 6.64 39.95 19.15
C ASP A 446 5.31 40.24 18.45
N VAL A 447 4.69 39.18 17.96
CA VAL A 447 3.38 39.19 17.30
C VAL A 447 2.29 38.54 18.13
N ILE A 448 2.59 38.12 19.36
CA ILE A 448 1.62 37.46 20.22
C ILE A 448 0.96 38.49 21.14
N LYS A 449 1.75 39.31 21.84
CA LYS A 449 1.19 40.33 22.75
C LYS A 449 0.56 41.50 22.02
N THR A 450 0.98 41.73 20.78
CA THR A 450 0.63 42.88 19.96
C THR A 450 -0.58 42.63 19.07
N ASN A 451 -1.05 41.38 18.98
CA ASN A 451 -2.15 41.02 18.09
C ASN A 451 -3.51 41.45 18.68
N ARG A 452 -4.41 41.93 17.82
CA ARG A 452 -5.74 42.38 18.26
C ARG A 452 -6.61 41.17 18.62
N ILE A 453 -7.05 41.09 19.88
CA ILE A 453 -8.00 40.05 20.31
C ILE A 453 -9.39 40.39 19.78
N ARG A 454 -9.94 39.48 18.98
CA ARG A 454 -11.27 39.56 18.36
C ARG A 454 -12.22 38.53 18.98
N PRO A 455 -13.28 38.92 19.73
CA PRO A 455 -14.15 37.98 20.47
C PRO A 455 -14.75 36.87 19.60
N GLU A 456 -15.13 37.18 18.37
CA GLU A 456 -15.72 36.26 17.39
C GLU A 456 -14.72 35.23 16.85
N GLN A 457 -13.41 35.48 16.98
CA GLN A 457 -12.36 34.56 16.53
C GLN A 457 -11.67 33.83 17.68
N HIS A 458 -11.61 34.46 18.86
CA HIS A 458 -10.86 33.99 20.03
C HIS A 458 -11.78 33.50 21.16
N GLY A 459 -13.09 33.72 21.06
CA GLY A 459 -14.11 33.18 21.96
C GLY A 459 -14.45 31.72 21.65
N PHE A 460 -15.11 31.07 22.61
CA PHE A 460 -15.62 29.72 22.43
C PHE A 460 -16.93 29.74 21.63
N VAL A 461 -16.95 29.04 20.50
CA VAL A 461 -18.14 28.77 19.68
C VAL A 461 -18.27 27.25 19.58
N ASN A 462 -19.39 26.69 20.08
CA ASN A 462 -19.62 25.24 20.14
C ASN A 462 -18.46 24.45 20.81
N GLY A 463 -17.84 25.02 21.86
CA GLY A 463 -16.74 24.39 22.60
C GLY A 463 -15.35 24.47 21.94
N ARG A 464 -15.24 25.11 20.76
CA ARG A 464 -14.01 25.32 20.00
C ARG A 464 -13.70 26.81 19.83
N ILE A 465 -12.44 27.13 19.51
CA ILE A 465 -12.01 28.50 19.21
C ILE A 465 -11.87 28.60 17.68
N PRO A 466 -12.66 29.44 16.98
CA PRO A 466 -12.65 29.50 15.51
C PRO A 466 -11.27 29.74 14.90
N ALA A 467 -10.43 30.57 15.53
CA ALA A 467 -9.05 30.77 15.09
C ALA A 467 -8.21 29.49 15.16
N PHE A 468 -8.40 28.68 16.21
CA PHE A 468 -7.66 27.41 16.37
C PHE A 468 -8.12 26.39 15.35
N ASP A 469 -9.42 26.29 15.07
CA ASP A 469 -9.95 25.40 14.03
C ASP A 469 -9.32 25.73 12.67
N ARG A 470 -9.26 27.01 12.29
CA ARG A 470 -8.61 27.42 11.04
C ARG A 470 -7.13 27.03 11.01
N ILE A 471 -6.38 27.33 12.07
CA ILE A 471 -4.93 27.09 12.12
C ILE A 471 -4.61 25.59 12.14
N PHE A 472 -5.29 24.80 12.97
CA PHE A 472 -5.07 23.35 13.04
C PHE A 472 -5.52 22.64 11.76
N GLY A 473 -6.62 23.09 11.15
CA GLY A 473 -7.04 22.61 9.83
C GLY A 473 -6.01 22.91 8.74
N ASP A 474 -5.39 24.10 8.75
CA ASP A 474 -4.34 24.48 7.80
C ASP A 474 -3.07 23.63 7.98
N GLN A 475 -2.70 23.33 9.22
CA GLN A 475 -1.59 22.44 9.54
C GLN A 475 -1.85 21.01 9.05
N LEU A 476 -3.06 20.47 9.28
CA LEU A 476 -3.44 19.15 8.77
C LEU A 476 -3.46 19.10 7.24
N GLU A 477 -3.88 20.17 6.58
CA GLU A 477 -3.85 20.24 5.11
C GLU A 477 -2.41 20.24 4.57
N ALA A 478 -1.48 20.91 5.27
CA ALA A 478 -0.06 20.83 4.96
C ALA A 478 0.54 19.43 5.21
N ILE A 479 0.11 18.73 6.27
CA ILE A 479 0.50 17.33 6.53
C ILE A 479 -0.08 16.40 5.45
N ALA A 480 -1.34 16.61 5.05
CA ALA A 480 -1.98 15.86 3.98
C ALA A 480 -1.25 16.04 2.64
N TYR A 481 -0.67 17.23 2.40
CA TYR A 481 0.20 17.46 1.25
C TYR A 481 1.53 16.71 1.40
N LEU A 482 2.21 16.81 2.55
CA LEU A 482 3.45 16.06 2.83
C LEU A 482 3.29 14.56 2.55
N LEU A 483 2.21 13.95 3.03
CA LEU A 483 1.92 12.51 2.88
C LEU A 483 1.58 12.09 1.44
N GLN A 484 1.31 13.03 0.51
CA GLN A 484 1.16 12.71 -0.91
C GLN A 484 2.52 12.49 -1.61
N TYR A 485 3.59 13.06 -1.07
CA TYR A 485 4.95 13.00 -1.63
C TYR A 485 5.88 12.08 -0.82
N THR A 486 5.34 11.43 0.21
CA THR A 486 6.07 10.54 1.10
C THR A 486 5.23 9.28 1.37
N ASP A 487 5.75 8.33 2.13
CA ASP A 487 4.97 7.19 2.62
C ASP A 487 4.04 7.58 3.79
N GLU A 488 3.25 6.62 4.29
CA GLU A 488 2.32 6.80 5.43
C GLU A 488 2.99 7.28 6.73
N ARG A 489 4.32 7.25 6.80
CA ARG A 489 5.13 7.69 7.94
C ARG A 489 5.92 8.95 7.65
N GLY A 490 5.70 9.65 6.53
CA GLY A 490 6.48 10.84 6.16
C GLY A 490 7.95 10.55 5.85
N SER A 491 8.27 9.33 5.39
CA SER A 491 9.63 8.84 5.20
C SER A 491 10.46 8.82 6.48
N PHE A 492 9.81 8.66 7.63
CA PHE A 492 10.47 8.35 8.89
C PHE A 492 10.58 6.84 9.05
N THR A 493 11.75 6.36 9.50
CA THR A 493 11.98 4.92 9.70
C THR A 493 10.93 4.28 10.62
N ASP A 494 10.58 3.04 10.32
CA ASP A 494 9.77 2.18 11.20
C ASP A 494 10.59 1.57 12.34
N GLY A 495 11.90 1.84 12.35
CA GLY A 495 12.88 1.07 13.10
C GLY A 495 12.98 -0.35 12.57
N ASP A 496 13.34 -1.27 13.46
CA ASP A 496 13.47 -2.70 13.16
C ASP A 496 12.21 -3.47 13.58
N ARG A 497 11.01 -2.90 13.37
CA ARG A 497 9.74 -3.55 13.74
C ARG A 497 9.33 -4.61 12.72
N ASP A 498 9.12 -5.84 13.18
CA ASP A 498 8.61 -6.94 12.37
C ASP A 498 7.08 -6.87 12.24
N ARG A 499 6.62 -6.20 11.18
CA ARG A 499 5.19 -6.14 10.85
C ARG A 499 4.65 -7.42 10.20
N ASP A 500 5.52 -8.25 9.64
CA ASP A 500 5.11 -9.48 8.95
C ASP A 500 4.58 -10.50 9.96
N THR A 501 5.21 -10.59 11.13
CA THR A 501 4.71 -11.40 12.25
C THR A 501 3.29 -10.99 12.65
N ILE A 502 2.98 -9.69 12.74
CA ILE A 502 1.61 -9.22 13.05
C ILE A 502 0.61 -9.65 11.97
N GLN A 503 0.99 -9.51 10.69
CA GLN A 503 0.13 -9.91 9.58
C GLN A 503 -0.13 -11.42 9.57
N GLN A 504 0.92 -12.21 9.82
CA GLN A 504 0.82 -13.66 9.93
C GLN A 504 -0.14 -14.07 11.04
N LEU A 505 0.06 -13.58 12.26
CA LEU A 505 -0.78 -13.92 13.41
C LEU A 505 -2.24 -13.46 13.22
N ARG A 506 -2.46 -12.33 12.55
CA ARG A 506 -3.81 -11.86 12.19
C ARG A 506 -4.48 -12.75 11.16
N LYS A 507 -3.72 -13.28 10.19
CA LYS A 507 -4.23 -14.28 9.24
C LYS A 507 -4.57 -15.58 9.95
N GLU A 508 -3.73 -16.03 10.88
CA GLU A 508 -3.99 -17.22 11.70
C GLU A 508 -5.29 -17.08 12.50
N GLU A 509 -5.54 -15.93 13.14
CA GLU A 509 -6.79 -15.69 13.89
C GLU A 509 -8.04 -15.65 13.03
N LYS A 510 -7.98 -14.95 11.89
CA LYS A 510 -9.09 -14.95 10.93
C LYS A 510 -9.41 -16.36 10.45
N ASN A 511 -8.41 -17.23 10.35
CA ASN A 511 -8.60 -18.62 9.96
C ASN A 511 -9.09 -19.52 11.11
N THR A 512 -9.00 -19.10 12.37
CA THR A 512 -9.48 -19.88 13.53
C THR A 512 -10.88 -19.51 14.02
N ASP A 513 -11.33 -18.26 13.88
CA ASP A 513 -12.61 -17.80 14.44
C ASP A 513 -13.75 -17.60 13.42
N GLU A 514 -13.50 -17.62 12.10
CA GLU A 514 -14.58 -17.55 11.11
C GLU A 514 -14.48 -18.65 10.03
N CYS A 515 -15.47 -19.54 10.04
CA CYS A 515 -15.92 -20.40 8.92
C CYS A 515 -14.99 -21.52 8.41
N SER A 516 -15.11 -22.71 9.00
CA SER A 516 -14.99 -23.95 8.24
C SER A 516 -16.18 -24.09 7.27
N SER A 517 -16.19 -23.33 6.17
CA SER A 517 -17.19 -23.49 5.10
C SER A 517 -17.05 -24.82 4.38
N LYS A 518 -18.15 -25.31 3.83
CA LYS A 518 -18.17 -26.45 2.90
C LYS A 518 -18.08 -25.94 1.47
N VAL A 519 -17.04 -26.36 0.76
CA VAL A 519 -16.74 -25.88 -0.60
C VAL A 519 -16.83 -27.05 -1.58
N ALA A 520 -17.72 -26.98 -2.56
CA ALA A 520 -17.72 -27.90 -3.69
C ALA A 520 -16.92 -27.31 -4.86
N ILE A 521 -16.16 -28.15 -5.57
CA ILE A 521 -15.43 -27.77 -6.79
C ILE A 521 -15.83 -28.70 -7.92
N ILE A 522 -16.40 -28.14 -9.00
CA ILE A 522 -16.80 -28.86 -10.20
C ILE A 522 -15.70 -28.71 -11.26
N GLY A 523 -15.10 -29.83 -11.63
CA GLY A 523 -13.91 -29.95 -12.46
C GLY A 523 -12.66 -30.11 -11.59
N LEU A 524 -11.93 -31.22 -11.73
CA LEU A 524 -10.69 -31.49 -11.01
C LEU A 524 -9.50 -31.48 -11.97
N GLY A 525 -9.48 -30.48 -12.85
CA GLY A 525 -8.34 -30.22 -13.75
C GLY A 525 -7.18 -29.51 -13.04
N TYR A 526 -6.28 -28.95 -13.85
CA TYR A 526 -5.13 -28.14 -13.41
C TYR A 526 -5.49 -26.90 -12.59
N VAL A 527 -6.76 -26.48 -12.59
CA VAL A 527 -7.26 -25.39 -11.74
C VAL A 527 -7.94 -25.95 -10.50
N GLY A 528 -8.95 -26.81 -10.69
CA GLY A 528 -9.81 -27.24 -9.60
C GLY A 528 -9.16 -28.13 -8.55
N LEU A 529 -8.26 -29.06 -8.93
CA LEU A 529 -7.62 -29.94 -7.94
C LEU A 529 -6.64 -29.18 -7.03
N PRO A 530 -5.72 -28.32 -7.54
CA PRO A 530 -4.92 -27.45 -6.68
C PRO A 530 -5.79 -26.60 -5.76
N LEU A 531 -6.85 -25.98 -6.27
CA LEU A 531 -7.75 -25.15 -5.47
C LEU A 531 -8.44 -25.95 -4.35
N ALA A 532 -8.87 -27.19 -4.65
CA ALA A 532 -9.47 -28.08 -3.66
C ALA A 532 -8.52 -28.37 -2.49
N VAL A 533 -7.25 -28.64 -2.80
CA VAL A 533 -6.20 -28.86 -1.82
C VAL A 533 -5.97 -27.62 -0.97
N HIS A 534 -5.90 -26.43 -1.58
CA HIS A 534 -5.67 -25.17 -0.87
C HIS A 534 -6.78 -24.83 0.13
N PHE A 535 -8.05 -24.99 -0.26
CA PHE A 535 -9.18 -24.81 0.66
C PHE A 535 -9.14 -25.85 1.80
N ALA A 536 -8.86 -27.11 1.49
CA ALA A 536 -8.83 -28.19 2.48
C ALA A 536 -7.67 -28.02 3.50
N GLU A 537 -6.50 -27.56 3.06
CA GLU A 537 -5.37 -27.23 3.94
C GLU A 537 -5.66 -26.04 4.86
N ARG A 538 -6.50 -25.10 4.42
CA ARG A 538 -6.97 -23.95 5.21
C ARG A 538 -8.15 -24.27 6.12
N GLY A 539 -8.49 -25.55 6.26
CA GLY A 539 -9.44 -26.04 7.25
C GLY A 539 -10.88 -26.18 6.75
N HIS A 540 -11.18 -25.79 5.50
CA HIS A 540 -12.47 -26.04 4.89
C HIS A 540 -12.72 -27.53 4.63
N THR A 541 -13.98 -27.93 4.53
CA THR A 541 -14.36 -29.27 4.06
C THR A 541 -14.67 -29.17 2.58
N VAL A 542 -13.95 -29.92 1.75
CA VAL A 542 -14.01 -29.79 0.29
C VAL A 542 -14.61 -31.02 -0.36
N LEU A 543 -15.56 -30.81 -1.27
CA LEU A 543 -16.08 -31.81 -2.20
C LEU A 543 -15.54 -31.53 -3.61
N GLY A 544 -14.78 -32.45 -4.19
CA GLY A 544 -14.39 -32.40 -5.59
C GLY A 544 -15.33 -33.24 -6.48
N LEU A 545 -15.80 -32.67 -7.58
CA LEU A 545 -16.65 -33.36 -8.56
C LEU A 545 -16.00 -33.35 -9.95
N ASP A 546 -15.85 -34.51 -10.57
CA ASP A 546 -15.41 -34.63 -11.98
C ASP A 546 -16.15 -35.78 -12.66
N LYS A 547 -16.39 -35.67 -13.98
CA LYS A 547 -17.04 -36.73 -14.77
C LYS A 547 -16.05 -37.83 -15.17
N ASP A 548 -14.74 -37.53 -15.19
CA ASP A 548 -13.72 -38.51 -15.51
C ASP A 548 -13.45 -39.43 -14.31
N THR A 549 -13.99 -40.65 -14.37
CA THR A 549 -13.85 -41.65 -13.29
C THR A 549 -12.40 -42.01 -13.03
N ARG A 550 -11.51 -41.92 -14.02
CA ARG A 550 -10.08 -42.22 -13.87
C ARG A 550 -9.41 -41.23 -12.92
N LYS A 551 -9.75 -39.95 -13.01
CA LYS A 551 -9.24 -38.90 -12.09
C LYS A 551 -9.73 -39.13 -10.67
N ILE A 552 -11.01 -39.44 -10.52
CA ILE A 552 -11.63 -39.72 -9.22
C ILE A 552 -10.95 -40.92 -8.55
N GLU A 553 -10.78 -42.02 -9.28
CA GLU A 553 -10.12 -43.23 -8.77
C GLU A 553 -8.65 -42.99 -8.38
N SER A 554 -7.91 -42.20 -9.17
CA SER A 554 -6.53 -41.79 -8.86
C SER A 554 -6.48 -41.00 -7.55
N ILE A 555 -7.35 -40.00 -7.40
CA ILE A 555 -7.39 -39.17 -6.19
C ILE A 555 -7.78 -40.01 -4.97
N ILE A 556 -8.77 -40.90 -5.07
CA ILE A 556 -9.17 -41.77 -3.93
C ILE A 556 -8.01 -42.64 -3.45
N LYS A 557 -7.10 -43.05 -4.33
CA LYS A 557 -5.86 -43.78 -3.98
C LYS A 557 -4.75 -42.89 -3.40
N GLY A 558 -4.98 -41.58 -3.32
CA GLY A 558 -3.98 -40.58 -2.94
C GLY A 558 -2.93 -40.31 -4.01
N GLU A 559 -3.18 -40.72 -5.25
CA GLU A 559 -2.26 -40.57 -6.38
C GLU A 559 -2.62 -39.31 -7.18
N SER A 560 -1.74 -38.30 -7.14
CA SER A 560 -1.93 -37.09 -7.95
C SER A 560 -1.51 -37.34 -9.40
N TYR A 561 -2.37 -36.96 -10.35
CA TYR A 561 -2.06 -36.89 -11.79
C TYR A 561 -1.64 -35.48 -12.23
N ILE A 562 -1.53 -34.53 -11.29
CA ILE A 562 -1.12 -33.14 -11.56
C ILE A 562 0.18 -32.85 -10.79
N PRO A 563 1.24 -32.34 -11.45
CA PRO A 563 2.52 -32.05 -10.80
C PRO A 563 2.43 -31.07 -9.63
N ASP A 564 1.54 -30.07 -9.71
CA ASP A 564 1.39 -29.00 -8.72
C ASP A 564 0.75 -29.49 -7.40
N VAL A 565 0.28 -30.74 -7.33
CA VAL A 565 -0.30 -31.34 -6.13
C VAL A 565 0.50 -32.58 -5.76
N SER A 566 1.11 -32.57 -4.57
CA SER A 566 1.83 -33.75 -4.09
C SER A 566 0.87 -34.86 -3.64
N SER A 567 1.14 -36.10 -4.04
CA SER A 567 0.41 -37.29 -3.56
C SER A 567 0.40 -37.41 -2.04
N LYS A 568 1.48 -36.95 -1.36
CA LYS A 568 1.57 -36.94 0.10
C LYS A 568 0.55 -36.01 0.76
N VAL A 569 0.41 -34.79 0.24
CA VAL A 569 -0.59 -33.83 0.73
C VAL A 569 -1.99 -34.36 0.46
N LEU A 570 -2.23 -34.86 -0.76
CA LEU A 570 -3.51 -35.42 -1.17
C LEU A 570 -3.97 -36.55 -0.24
N GLN A 571 -3.08 -37.52 0.01
CA GLN A 571 -3.33 -38.63 0.93
C GLN A 571 -3.65 -38.14 2.36
N SER A 572 -2.94 -37.12 2.85
CA SER A 572 -3.20 -36.56 4.18
C SER A 572 -4.60 -35.93 4.27
N LEU A 573 -5.05 -35.22 3.24
CA LEU A 573 -6.35 -34.53 3.24
C LEU A 573 -7.52 -35.51 3.17
N LEU A 574 -7.37 -36.57 2.37
CA LEU A 574 -8.34 -37.66 2.28
C LEU A 574 -8.47 -38.39 3.61
N THR A 575 -7.35 -38.74 4.25
CA THR A 575 -7.34 -39.44 5.54
C THR A 575 -7.98 -38.62 6.66
N LYS A 576 -7.89 -37.29 6.58
CA LYS A 576 -8.51 -36.34 7.52
C LYS A 576 -9.97 -36.02 7.19
N ASN A 577 -10.55 -36.60 6.14
CA ASN A 577 -11.86 -36.27 5.59
C ASN A 577 -12.03 -34.76 5.30
N LYS A 578 -10.94 -34.07 4.95
CA LYS A 578 -10.96 -32.66 4.55
C LYS A 578 -11.20 -32.49 3.04
N LEU A 579 -10.89 -33.51 2.26
CA LEU A 579 -11.23 -33.60 0.84
C LEU A 579 -12.00 -34.90 0.60
N ILE A 580 -13.13 -34.80 -0.08
CA ILE A 580 -13.94 -35.92 -0.59
C ILE A 580 -14.08 -35.72 -2.09
N VAL A 581 -13.96 -36.77 -2.90
CA VAL A 581 -14.15 -36.68 -4.35
C VAL A 581 -15.19 -37.69 -4.83
N ASN A 582 -16.05 -37.26 -5.76
CA ASN A 582 -17.12 -38.08 -6.31
C ASN A 582 -17.42 -37.72 -7.77
N THR A 583 -18.15 -38.60 -8.46
CA THR A 583 -18.83 -38.22 -9.69
C THR A 583 -20.09 -37.41 -9.36
N PRO A 584 -20.58 -36.52 -10.26
CA PRO A 584 -21.72 -35.65 -9.98
C PRO A 584 -23.00 -36.36 -9.53
N ASP A 585 -23.25 -37.59 -10.01
CA ASP A 585 -24.38 -38.44 -9.63
C ASP A 585 -24.28 -38.99 -8.20
N LYS A 586 -23.06 -39.25 -7.71
CA LYS A 586 -22.81 -39.79 -6.36
C LYS A 586 -22.64 -38.69 -5.31
N GLY A 587 -22.24 -37.49 -5.72
CA GLY A 587 -21.94 -36.36 -4.83
C GLY A 587 -23.10 -35.39 -4.58
N ILE A 588 -24.33 -35.69 -5.02
CA ILE A 588 -25.48 -34.75 -4.99
C ILE A 588 -25.76 -34.24 -3.57
N THR A 589 -25.77 -35.13 -2.57
CA THR A 589 -26.08 -34.76 -1.18
C THR A 589 -25.02 -33.83 -0.61
N ASP A 590 -23.73 -34.10 -0.86
CA ASP A 590 -22.64 -33.24 -0.39
C ASP A 590 -22.64 -31.89 -1.11
N PHE A 591 -22.98 -31.88 -2.41
CA PHE A 591 -23.16 -30.67 -3.20
C PHE A 591 -24.28 -29.79 -2.62
N GLN A 592 -25.45 -30.37 -2.33
CA GLN A 592 -26.58 -29.66 -1.73
C GLN A 592 -26.24 -29.10 -0.34
N ASN A 593 -25.35 -29.77 0.39
CA ASN A 593 -24.88 -29.35 1.71
C ASN A 593 -23.72 -28.34 1.68
N SER A 594 -23.23 -27.96 0.49
CA SER A 594 -22.09 -27.03 0.36
C SER A 594 -22.55 -25.57 0.42
N ASP A 595 -21.76 -24.71 1.05
CA ASP A 595 -22.03 -23.26 1.14
C ASP A 595 -21.60 -22.54 -0.14
N TYR A 596 -20.45 -22.97 -0.68
CA TYR A 596 -19.81 -22.42 -1.86
C TYR A 596 -19.60 -23.50 -2.91
N VAL A 597 -19.77 -23.14 -4.18
CA VAL A 597 -19.54 -24.03 -5.32
C VAL A 597 -18.68 -23.29 -6.34
N ILE A 598 -17.51 -23.85 -6.66
CA ILE A 598 -16.57 -23.29 -7.61
C ILE A 598 -16.56 -24.13 -8.89
N VAL A 599 -16.68 -23.49 -10.05
CA VAL A 599 -16.74 -24.15 -11.36
C VAL A 599 -15.46 -23.88 -12.14
N THR A 600 -14.71 -24.94 -12.45
CA THR A 600 -13.39 -24.92 -13.11
C THR A 600 -13.31 -25.87 -14.31
N VAL A 601 -14.44 -26.08 -14.99
CA VAL A 601 -14.56 -26.97 -16.15
C VAL A 601 -13.85 -26.40 -17.39
N PRO A 602 -13.36 -27.22 -18.33
CA PRO A 602 -12.65 -26.73 -19.49
C PRO A 602 -13.56 -25.93 -20.44
N THR A 603 -12.97 -24.93 -21.07
CA THR A 603 -13.58 -24.09 -22.11
C THR A 603 -12.65 -24.09 -23.33
N PRO A 604 -12.76 -25.09 -24.22
CA PRO A 604 -11.92 -25.17 -25.42
C PRO A 604 -12.46 -24.26 -26.54
N ILE A 605 -11.83 -24.33 -27.70
CA ILE A 605 -12.38 -23.84 -28.98
C ILE A 605 -12.79 -25.03 -29.83
N ASN A 606 -13.81 -24.83 -30.67
CA ASN A 606 -14.22 -25.82 -31.65
C ASN A 606 -13.37 -25.74 -32.95
N GLU A 607 -13.63 -26.62 -33.91
CA GLU A 607 -12.95 -26.64 -35.22
C GLU A 607 -13.06 -25.33 -36.01
N ARG A 608 -14.07 -24.49 -35.71
CA ARG A 608 -14.27 -23.16 -36.31
C ARG A 608 -13.56 -22.04 -35.54
N ARG A 609 -12.75 -22.39 -34.53
CA ARG A 609 -12.07 -21.46 -33.62
C ARG A 609 -13.03 -20.57 -32.81
N GLU A 610 -14.23 -21.07 -32.55
CA GLU A 610 -15.22 -20.39 -31.71
C GLU A 610 -15.20 -20.97 -30.29
N PRO A 611 -15.53 -20.16 -29.25
CA PRO A 611 -15.62 -20.66 -27.88
C PRO A 611 -16.62 -21.81 -27.75
N ASP A 612 -16.20 -22.91 -27.13
CA ASP A 612 -17.08 -24.03 -26.77
C ASP A 612 -17.43 -23.98 -25.28
N LEU A 613 -18.69 -23.62 -24.99
CA LEU A 613 -19.21 -23.50 -23.63
C LEU A 613 -19.93 -24.77 -23.14
N SER A 614 -19.90 -25.88 -23.90
CA SER A 614 -20.71 -27.08 -23.60
C SER A 614 -20.51 -27.62 -22.18
N ALA A 615 -19.27 -27.61 -21.68
CA ALA A 615 -18.98 -28.05 -20.32
C ALA A 615 -19.53 -27.09 -19.25
N LEU A 616 -19.39 -25.77 -19.46
CA LEU A 616 -19.95 -24.75 -18.57
C LEU A 616 -21.48 -24.80 -18.52
N ILE A 617 -22.12 -24.97 -19.68
CA ILE A 617 -23.57 -25.11 -19.80
C ILE A 617 -24.03 -26.39 -19.07
N SER A 618 -23.33 -27.50 -19.24
CA SER A 618 -23.62 -28.75 -18.53
C SER A 618 -23.50 -28.60 -17.01
N ALA A 619 -22.46 -27.92 -16.52
CA ALA A 619 -22.30 -27.65 -15.09
C ALA A 619 -23.40 -26.72 -14.56
N SER A 620 -23.81 -25.74 -15.34
CA SER A 620 -24.89 -24.81 -14.99
C SER A 620 -26.24 -25.52 -14.88
N HIS A 621 -26.55 -26.47 -15.76
CA HIS A 621 -27.75 -27.31 -15.62
C HIS A 621 -27.70 -28.23 -14.40
N TYR A 622 -26.53 -28.78 -14.08
CA TYR A 622 -26.37 -29.56 -12.85
C TYR A 622 -26.63 -28.71 -11.60
N ILE A 623 -26.11 -27.47 -11.58
CA ILE A 623 -26.39 -26.49 -10.52
C ILE A 623 -27.89 -26.19 -10.47
N GLN A 624 -28.51 -25.84 -11.59
CA GLN A 624 -29.94 -25.53 -11.69
C GLN A 624 -30.83 -26.62 -11.08
N GLN A 625 -30.51 -27.89 -11.32
CA GLN A 625 -31.29 -29.04 -10.84
C GLN A 625 -31.13 -29.33 -9.34
N ASN A 626 -30.03 -28.89 -8.73
CA ASN A 626 -29.65 -29.31 -7.37
C ASN A 626 -29.43 -28.14 -6.39
N LEU A 627 -29.53 -26.90 -6.85
CA LEU A 627 -29.31 -25.68 -6.09
C LEU A 627 -30.16 -25.63 -4.82
N GLN A 628 -29.54 -25.23 -3.71
CA GLN A 628 -30.17 -24.90 -2.44
C GLN A 628 -30.13 -23.40 -2.20
N LYS A 629 -31.13 -22.89 -1.46
CA LYS A 629 -31.20 -21.47 -1.10
C LYS A 629 -30.01 -21.07 -0.21
N GLY A 630 -29.36 -19.96 -0.53
CA GLY A 630 -28.23 -19.39 0.20
C GLY A 630 -26.85 -19.75 -0.36
N GLN A 631 -26.77 -20.71 -1.30
CA GLN A 631 -25.49 -21.11 -1.90
C GLN A 631 -24.86 -19.99 -2.72
N THR A 632 -23.52 -19.99 -2.77
CA THR A 632 -22.73 -19.07 -3.59
C THR A 632 -22.00 -19.83 -4.68
N PHE A 633 -22.24 -19.48 -5.95
CA PHE A 633 -21.61 -20.09 -7.12
C PHE A 633 -20.53 -19.16 -7.67
N ILE A 634 -19.33 -19.69 -7.92
CA ILE A 634 -18.21 -18.92 -8.43
C ILE A 634 -17.66 -19.61 -9.67
N PHE A 635 -17.61 -18.88 -10.78
CA PHE A 635 -17.07 -19.38 -12.03
C PHE A 635 -15.63 -18.91 -12.20
N GLU A 636 -14.72 -19.83 -12.48
CA GLU A 636 -13.30 -19.53 -12.71
C GLU A 636 -12.81 -19.88 -14.12
N SER A 637 -13.55 -20.70 -14.86
CA SER A 637 -13.22 -21.06 -16.24
C SER A 637 -13.04 -19.81 -17.10
N SER A 638 -11.97 -19.77 -17.90
CA SER A 638 -11.74 -18.70 -18.89
C SER A 638 -12.92 -18.61 -19.84
N THR A 639 -13.42 -17.40 -20.10
CA THR A 639 -14.55 -17.19 -21.01
C THR A 639 -14.59 -15.75 -21.55
N TYR A 640 -15.47 -15.48 -22.52
CA TYR A 640 -15.65 -14.12 -23.07
C TYR A 640 -16.48 -13.21 -22.14
N PRO A 641 -16.25 -11.87 -22.18
CA PRO A 641 -16.98 -10.93 -21.35
C PRO A 641 -18.48 -10.94 -21.66
N GLY A 642 -19.29 -11.22 -20.64
CA GLY A 642 -20.74 -11.39 -20.70
C GLY A 642 -21.21 -12.84 -20.57
N THR A 643 -20.32 -13.84 -20.48
CA THR A 643 -20.76 -15.24 -20.39
C THR A 643 -21.57 -15.51 -19.13
N LEU A 644 -21.11 -15.03 -17.97
CA LEU A 644 -21.84 -15.22 -16.72
C LEU A 644 -23.26 -14.63 -16.79
N GLU A 645 -23.37 -13.41 -17.32
CA GLU A 645 -24.62 -12.64 -17.39
C GLU A 645 -25.59 -13.15 -18.46
N GLU A 646 -25.07 -13.49 -19.65
CA GLU A 646 -25.88 -13.74 -20.85
C GLU A 646 -26.16 -15.22 -21.08
N VAL A 647 -25.39 -16.12 -20.46
CA VAL A 647 -25.50 -17.57 -20.65
C VAL A 647 -25.79 -18.28 -19.32
N ILE A 648 -24.94 -18.08 -18.32
CA ILE A 648 -24.95 -18.88 -17.09
C ILE A 648 -26.14 -18.51 -16.18
N ILE A 649 -26.30 -17.23 -15.87
CA ILE A 649 -27.39 -16.74 -15.01
C ILE A 649 -28.77 -17.11 -15.60
N PRO A 650 -29.04 -16.94 -16.90
CA PRO A 650 -30.30 -17.38 -17.50
C PRO A 650 -30.58 -18.88 -17.32
N ILE A 651 -29.56 -19.75 -17.40
CA ILE A 651 -29.74 -21.20 -17.19
C ILE A 651 -30.10 -21.47 -15.72
N ILE A 652 -29.38 -20.90 -14.77
CA ILE A 652 -29.60 -21.18 -13.34
C ILE A 652 -30.94 -20.60 -12.86
N SER A 653 -31.28 -19.38 -13.28
CA SER A 653 -32.49 -18.66 -12.83
C SER A 653 -33.80 -19.13 -13.50
N GLN A 654 -33.76 -20.02 -14.50
CA GLN A 654 -34.95 -20.52 -15.19
C GLN A 654 -35.96 -21.24 -14.28
N ALA A 655 -35.55 -21.70 -13.10
CA ALA A 655 -36.44 -22.30 -12.11
C ALA A 655 -37.09 -21.27 -11.15
N GLY A 656 -36.95 -19.97 -11.42
CA GLY A 656 -37.63 -18.87 -10.73
C GLY A 656 -36.85 -18.27 -9.54
N GLN A 657 -35.64 -18.77 -9.24
CA GLN A 657 -34.78 -18.26 -8.18
C GLN A 657 -34.14 -16.91 -8.57
N LYS A 658 -33.97 -16.03 -7.58
CA LYS A 658 -33.39 -14.70 -7.77
C LYS A 658 -31.94 -14.60 -7.31
N VAL A 659 -31.07 -14.09 -8.18
CA VAL A 659 -29.68 -13.77 -7.86
C VAL A 659 -29.61 -12.66 -6.80
N GLY A 660 -28.77 -12.84 -5.78
CA GLY A 660 -28.58 -11.90 -4.67
C GLY A 660 -29.61 -12.00 -3.55
N GLU A 661 -30.61 -12.88 -3.70
CA GLU A 661 -31.66 -13.16 -2.71
C GLU A 661 -31.73 -14.65 -2.37
N ASP A 662 -31.97 -15.50 -3.38
CA ASP A 662 -32.09 -16.95 -3.20
C ASP A 662 -30.75 -17.66 -3.35
N PHE A 663 -29.87 -17.15 -4.20
CA PHE A 663 -28.51 -17.63 -4.35
C PHE A 663 -27.58 -16.49 -4.77
N TYR A 664 -26.27 -16.68 -4.61
CA TYR A 664 -25.26 -15.69 -4.94
C TYR A 664 -24.38 -16.21 -6.08
N ILE A 665 -23.92 -15.33 -6.96
CA ILE A 665 -23.09 -15.73 -8.10
C ILE A 665 -22.03 -14.68 -8.43
N GLY A 666 -20.84 -15.15 -8.78
CA GLY A 666 -19.73 -14.30 -9.18
C GLY A 666 -18.73 -14.99 -10.09
N TYR A 667 -17.71 -14.23 -10.48
CA TYR A 667 -16.62 -14.70 -11.34
C TYR A 667 -15.27 -14.33 -10.73
N SER A 668 -14.32 -15.26 -10.76
CA SER A 668 -12.95 -15.05 -10.30
C SER A 668 -12.00 -15.80 -11.22
N PRO A 669 -11.26 -15.12 -12.10
CA PRO A 669 -10.41 -15.82 -13.05
C PRO A 669 -9.23 -16.52 -12.37
N GLU A 670 -8.84 -17.66 -12.92
CA GLU A 670 -7.58 -18.31 -12.57
C GLU A 670 -6.38 -17.56 -13.21
N ARG A 671 -5.31 -17.36 -12.45
CA ARG A 671 -4.12 -16.57 -12.80
C ARG A 671 -2.78 -17.26 -12.47
N ILE A 672 -2.81 -18.51 -12.04
CA ILE A 672 -1.63 -19.33 -11.74
C ILE A 672 -0.74 -19.46 -12.98
N ASP A 673 0.56 -19.38 -12.74
CA ASP A 673 1.61 -19.70 -13.71
C ASP A 673 2.23 -21.06 -13.35
N PRO A 674 2.01 -22.12 -14.15
CA PRO A 674 2.52 -23.46 -13.85
C PRO A 674 4.04 -23.50 -13.70
N ALA A 675 4.53 -24.33 -12.77
CA ALA A 675 5.95 -24.49 -12.46
C ALA A 675 6.68 -23.19 -12.03
N ASN A 676 5.96 -22.20 -11.49
CA ASN A 676 6.55 -20.99 -10.94
C ASN A 676 6.97 -21.21 -9.47
N SER A 677 8.28 -21.14 -9.20
CA SER A 677 8.84 -21.30 -7.86
C SER A 677 8.94 -19.98 -7.07
N GLN A 678 8.74 -18.83 -7.72
CA GLN A 678 8.88 -17.51 -7.10
C GLN A 678 7.60 -17.08 -6.38
N TYR A 679 6.44 -17.45 -6.91
CA TYR A 679 5.14 -17.06 -6.37
C TYR A 679 4.34 -18.29 -5.98
N SER A 680 3.88 -18.34 -4.73
CA SER A 680 2.89 -19.34 -4.32
C SER A 680 1.50 -18.92 -4.81
N VAL A 681 0.59 -19.89 -4.99
CA VAL A 681 -0.81 -19.62 -5.39
C VAL A 681 -1.45 -18.56 -4.48
N GLN A 682 -1.21 -18.62 -3.16
CA GLN A 682 -1.82 -17.69 -2.19
C GLN A 682 -1.33 -16.25 -2.34
N SER A 683 -0.10 -16.06 -2.81
CA SER A 683 0.53 -14.73 -2.96
C SER A 683 0.05 -13.97 -4.21
N ILE A 684 -0.54 -14.67 -5.18
CA ILE A 684 -1.06 -14.07 -6.41
C ILE A 684 -2.36 -13.32 -6.07
N PRO A 685 -2.48 -12.00 -6.33
CA PRO A 685 -3.70 -11.26 -6.04
C PRO A 685 -4.91 -11.87 -6.77
N LYS A 686 -5.95 -12.27 -6.02
CA LYS A 686 -7.15 -12.91 -6.58
C LYS A 686 -8.15 -11.84 -7.00
N VAL A 687 -8.36 -11.70 -8.32
CA VAL A 687 -9.41 -10.82 -8.86
C VAL A 687 -10.76 -11.48 -8.62
N ILE A 688 -11.70 -10.73 -8.03
CA ILE A 688 -13.06 -11.24 -7.77
C ILE A 688 -14.13 -10.27 -8.22
N SER A 689 -15.30 -10.82 -8.51
CA SER A 689 -16.50 -10.05 -8.85
C SER A 689 -17.75 -10.79 -8.39
N GLY A 690 -18.85 -10.06 -8.24
CA GLY A 690 -20.17 -10.63 -8.02
C GLY A 690 -21.20 -9.93 -8.88
N GLN A 691 -22.29 -10.62 -9.22
CA GLN A 691 -23.39 -10.05 -10.00
C GLN A 691 -24.07 -8.87 -9.29
N THR A 692 -24.08 -8.90 -7.95
CA THR A 692 -24.55 -7.83 -7.07
C THR A 692 -23.52 -7.59 -5.97
N GLU A 693 -23.65 -6.48 -5.24
CA GLU A 693 -22.74 -6.17 -4.12
C GLU A 693 -22.72 -7.28 -3.05
N LYS A 694 -23.88 -7.87 -2.75
CA LYS A 694 -23.97 -9.03 -1.84
C LYS A 694 -23.23 -10.25 -2.38
N CYS A 695 -23.34 -10.53 -3.68
CA CYS A 695 -22.58 -11.62 -4.29
C CYS A 695 -21.08 -11.34 -4.21
N LYS A 696 -20.65 -10.11 -4.48
CA LYS A 696 -19.24 -9.70 -4.42
C LYS A 696 -18.68 -9.88 -3.02
N GLN A 697 -19.43 -9.48 -1.99
CA GLN A 697 -19.04 -9.71 -0.60
C GLN A 697 -18.89 -11.21 -0.30
N LYS A 698 -19.87 -12.04 -0.67
CA LYS A 698 -19.79 -13.50 -0.45
C LYS A 698 -18.58 -14.16 -1.11
N VAL A 699 -18.28 -13.77 -2.35
CA VAL A 699 -17.10 -14.25 -3.09
C VAL A 699 -15.81 -13.79 -2.40
N GLN A 700 -15.77 -12.53 -1.96
CA GLN A 700 -14.64 -11.98 -1.23
C GLN A 700 -14.43 -12.69 0.11
N ASP A 701 -15.49 -12.98 0.86
CA ASP A 701 -15.43 -13.69 2.13
C ASP A 701 -14.75 -15.04 1.98
N LEU A 702 -15.11 -15.82 0.95
CA LEU A 702 -14.48 -17.12 0.68
C LEU A 702 -13.02 -16.97 0.26
N TYR A 703 -12.72 -16.20 -0.79
CA TYR A 703 -11.34 -16.17 -1.31
C TYR A 703 -10.35 -15.50 -0.37
N SER A 704 -10.82 -14.62 0.52
CA SER A 704 -9.97 -14.01 1.56
C SER A 704 -9.48 -15.02 2.61
N THR A 705 -10.02 -16.24 2.67
CA THR A 705 -9.52 -17.29 3.58
C THR A 705 -8.27 -17.99 3.04
N ILE A 706 -8.04 -17.95 1.71
CA ILE A 706 -6.94 -18.67 1.06
C ILE A 706 -5.94 -17.78 0.32
N PHE A 707 -6.34 -16.59 -0.16
CA PHE A 707 -5.46 -15.64 -0.87
C PHE A 707 -5.07 -14.45 0.01
N ASP A 708 -3.82 -13.99 -0.13
CA ASP A 708 -3.26 -12.89 0.67
C ASP A 708 -3.85 -11.52 0.31
N VAL A 709 -4.17 -11.33 -0.96
CA VAL A 709 -4.75 -10.11 -1.52
C VAL A 709 -5.91 -10.48 -2.42
N VAL A 710 -7.07 -9.88 -2.17
CA VAL A 710 -8.27 -10.02 -3.00
C VAL A 710 -8.57 -8.65 -3.62
N VAL A 711 -8.79 -8.63 -4.93
CA VAL A 711 -9.01 -7.40 -5.72
C VAL A 711 -10.44 -7.42 -6.27
N PRO A 712 -11.41 -6.80 -5.58
CA PRO A 712 -12.78 -6.71 -6.06
C PRO A 712 -12.88 -5.77 -7.25
N VAL A 713 -13.59 -6.19 -8.31
CA VAL A 713 -13.93 -5.35 -9.47
C VAL A 713 -15.43 -5.12 -9.56
N SER A 714 -15.82 -4.14 -10.39
CA SER A 714 -17.19 -3.62 -10.45
C SER A 714 -18.23 -4.60 -11.00
N SER A 715 -17.85 -5.54 -11.85
CA SER A 715 -18.78 -6.53 -12.44
C SER A 715 -18.09 -7.80 -12.93
N PRO A 716 -18.83 -8.90 -13.12
CA PRO A 716 -18.31 -10.13 -13.73
C PRO A 716 -17.65 -9.90 -15.09
N LYS A 717 -18.28 -9.06 -15.94
CA LYS A 717 -17.76 -8.70 -17.26
C LYS A 717 -16.36 -8.08 -17.21
N VAL A 718 -16.06 -7.27 -16.19
CA VAL A 718 -14.73 -6.70 -15.98
C VAL A 718 -13.72 -7.78 -15.56
N ALA A 719 -14.12 -8.71 -14.69
CA ALA A 719 -13.26 -9.81 -14.25
C ALA A 719 -12.97 -10.82 -15.39
N GLU A 720 -13.97 -11.14 -16.21
CA GLU A 720 -13.82 -11.94 -17.43
C GLU A 720 -12.84 -11.25 -18.41
N MET A 721 -13.01 -9.94 -18.65
CA MET A 721 -12.12 -9.18 -19.53
C MET A 721 -10.69 -9.07 -18.99
N CYS A 722 -10.51 -8.95 -17.68
CA CYS A 722 -9.19 -8.90 -17.04
C CYS A 722 -8.33 -10.10 -17.45
N LYS A 723 -8.90 -11.31 -17.39
CA LYS A 723 -8.20 -12.54 -17.78
C LYS A 723 -7.81 -12.55 -19.25
N LEU A 724 -8.74 -12.15 -20.13
CA LEU A 724 -8.46 -12.10 -21.56
C LEU A 724 -7.39 -11.07 -21.89
N PHE A 725 -7.43 -9.91 -21.23
CA PHE A 725 -6.45 -8.85 -21.46
C PHE A 725 -5.03 -9.29 -21.11
N GLU A 726 -4.84 -10.00 -19.99
CA GLU A 726 -3.54 -10.58 -19.61
C GLU A 726 -2.96 -11.47 -20.72
N ASN A 727 -3.81 -12.31 -21.33
CA ASN A 727 -3.39 -13.23 -22.38
C ASN A 727 -3.25 -12.54 -23.75
N ILE A 728 -4.09 -11.55 -24.06
CA ILE A 728 -3.96 -10.71 -25.27
C ILE A 728 -2.63 -9.95 -25.24
N GLN A 729 -2.28 -9.33 -24.11
CA GLN A 729 -1.03 -8.60 -23.96
C GLN A 729 0.18 -9.54 -24.18
N ARG A 730 0.14 -10.75 -23.59
CA ARG A 730 1.19 -11.76 -23.79
C ARG A 730 1.29 -12.20 -25.25
N LEU A 731 0.16 -12.51 -25.90
CA LEU A 731 0.11 -12.86 -27.32
C LEU A 731 0.79 -11.78 -28.16
N VAL A 732 0.32 -10.53 -28.07
CA VAL A 732 0.82 -9.41 -28.88
C VAL A 732 2.31 -9.18 -28.67
N ASN A 733 2.77 -9.16 -27.41
CA ASN A 733 4.18 -8.89 -27.13
C ASN A 733 5.10 -10.03 -27.57
N ILE A 734 4.67 -11.30 -27.43
CA ILE A 734 5.44 -12.44 -27.95
C ILE A 734 5.49 -12.41 -29.48
N SER A 735 4.37 -12.13 -30.15
CA SER A 735 4.33 -11.96 -31.61
C SER A 735 5.27 -10.87 -32.09
N LEU A 736 5.25 -9.72 -31.41
CA LEU A 736 6.09 -8.57 -31.73
C LEU A 736 7.58 -8.95 -31.68
N VAL A 737 8.03 -9.59 -30.60
CA VAL A 737 9.46 -9.96 -30.48
C VAL A 737 9.85 -11.07 -31.45
N ASN A 738 8.94 -12.00 -31.77
CA ASN A 738 9.16 -13.02 -32.80
C ASN A 738 9.34 -12.42 -34.20
N GLU A 739 8.48 -11.47 -34.56
CA GLU A 739 8.56 -10.77 -35.84
C GLU A 739 9.83 -9.92 -35.92
N LEU A 740 10.08 -9.09 -34.91
CA LEU A 740 11.27 -8.23 -34.86
C LEU A 740 12.57 -9.05 -34.87
N ASN A 741 12.62 -10.21 -34.22
CA ASN A 741 13.79 -11.09 -34.29
C ASN A 741 14.07 -11.50 -35.74
N THR A 742 13.04 -11.93 -36.47
CA THR A 742 13.17 -12.33 -37.88
C THR A 742 13.63 -11.16 -38.77
N LEU A 743 13.12 -9.95 -38.51
CA LEU A 743 13.50 -8.75 -39.26
C LEU A 743 14.92 -8.29 -38.93
N CYS A 744 15.32 -8.31 -37.66
CA CYS A 744 16.67 -7.96 -37.23
C CYS A 744 17.73 -8.91 -37.79
N GLU A 745 17.42 -10.21 -37.89
CA GLU A 745 18.28 -11.20 -38.56
C GLU A 745 18.56 -10.80 -40.02
N SER A 746 17.57 -10.31 -40.75
CA SER A 746 17.75 -9.84 -42.14
C SER A 746 18.62 -8.58 -42.26
N LEU A 747 18.75 -7.83 -41.17
CA LEU A 747 19.58 -6.62 -41.06
C LEU A 747 20.96 -6.90 -40.43
N GLY A 748 21.23 -8.12 -39.99
CA GLY A 748 22.46 -8.49 -39.27
C GLY A 748 22.54 -7.92 -37.85
N ILE A 749 21.41 -7.65 -37.20
CA ILE A 749 21.33 -7.12 -35.82
C ILE A 749 21.05 -8.25 -34.84
N ASP A 750 21.81 -8.34 -33.74
CA ASP A 750 21.51 -9.26 -32.64
C ASP A 750 20.35 -8.73 -31.79
N PHE A 751 19.15 -9.24 -32.03
CA PHE A 751 17.96 -8.77 -31.35
C PHE A 751 17.93 -9.13 -29.86
N TYR A 752 18.58 -10.23 -29.44
CA TYR A 752 18.66 -10.59 -28.02
C TYR A 752 19.49 -9.58 -27.24
N GLU A 753 20.63 -9.14 -27.79
CA GLU A 753 21.46 -8.07 -27.21
C GLU A 753 20.67 -6.76 -27.10
N ALA A 754 19.90 -6.42 -28.15
CA ALA A 754 19.06 -5.23 -28.13
C ALA A 754 17.98 -5.28 -27.03
N ILE A 755 17.35 -6.44 -26.80
CA ILE A 755 16.38 -6.62 -25.69
C ILE A 755 17.09 -6.50 -24.34
N GLU A 756 18.27 -7.10 -24.16
CA GLU A 756 19.04 -6.99 -22.92
C GLU A 756 19.38 -5.54 -22.60
N ALA A 757 19.88 -4.78 -23.59
CA ALA A 757 20.17 -3.36 -23.45
C ALA A 757 18.91 -2.55 -23.10
N ALA A 758 17.79 -2.79 -23.79
CA ALA A 758 16.52 -2.12 -23.51
C ALA A 758 15.97 -2.45 -22.11
N SER A 759 16.21 -3.67 -21.62
CA SER A 759 15.79 -4.14 -20.29
C SER A 759 16.47 -3.41 -19.14
N THR A 760 17.56 -2.68 -19.38
CA THR A 760 18.22 -1.84 -18.36
C THR A 760 17.40 -0.61 -17.98
N LYS A 761 16.37 -0.25 -18.75
CA LYS A 761 15.48 0.88 -18.46
C LYS A 761 14.56 0.53 -17.27
N PRO A 762 14.61 1.29 -16.16
CA PRO A 762 13.91 0.89 -14.93
C PRO A 762 12.40 1.12 -14.93
N PHE A 763 11.83 1.72 -15.98
CA PHE A 763 10.39 1.99 -16.08
C PHE A 763 9.87 1.87 -17.52
N GLY A 764 8.62 1.43 -17.66
CA GLY A 764 7.89 1.41 -18.93
C GLY A 764 8.40 0.41 -19.98
N PHE A 765 9.24 -0.55 -19.59
CA PHE A 765 9.69 -1.64 -20.46
C PHE A 765 9.65 -2.97 -19.70
N THR A 766 8.94 -3.95 -20.26
CA THR A 766 8.89 -5.33 -19.75
C THR A 766 9.39 -6.23 -20.86
N PRO A 767 10.53 -6.94 -20.67
CA PRO A 767 11.10 -7.75 -21.73
C PRO A 767 10.25 -8.97 -22.04
N TYR A 768 10.06 -9.21 -23.33
CA TYR A 768 9.60 -10.47 -23.90
C TYR A 768 10.71 -11.02 -24.78
N TRP A 769 10.79 -12.34 -24.88
CA TRP A 769 11.89 -13.02 -25.58
C TRP A 769 11.35 -13.77 -26.79
N PRO A 770 12.07 -13.76 -27.93
CA PRO A 770 11.73 -14.60 -29.08
C PRO A 770 11.71 -16.08 -28.69
N GLY A 771 10.85 -16.84 -29.37
CA GLY A 771 10.60 -18.25 -29.08
C GLY A 771 10.23 -19.05 -30.34
N PRO A 772 10.01 -20.37 -30.20
CA PRO A 772 9.61 -21.20 -31.33
C PRO A 772 8.16 -21.01 -31.80
N GLY A 773 7.41 -20.16 -31.10
CA GLY A 773 5.97 -19.99 -31.20
C GLY A 773 5.35 -19.90 -29.80
N ILE A 774 4.03 -19.78 -29.75
CA ILE A 774 3.26 -19.77 -28.51
C ILE A 774 2.66 -21.16 -28.31
N GLY A 775 2.66 -21.64 -27.06
CA GLY A 775 1.96 -22.87 -26.71
C GLY A 775 1.27 -22.82 -25.36
N GLY A 776 0.76 -23.97 -24.93
CA GLY A 776 -0.12 -24.10 -23.78
C GLY A 776 -1.55 -23.67 -24.11
N HIS A 777 -2.51 -23.97 -23.25
CA HIS A 777 -3.92 -23.77 -23.59
C HIS A 777 -4.41 -22.32 -23.55
N CYS A 778 -3.82 -21.44 -22.75
CA CYS A 778 -4.45 -20.14 -22.48
C CYS A 778 -4.13 -19.09 -23.55
N ILE A 779 -2.85 -18.92 -23.92
CA ILE A 779 -2.44 -17.82 -24.82
C ILE A 779 -2.94 -18.01 -26.27
N PRO A 780 -2.93 -19.23 -26.85
CA PRO A 780 -3.50 -19.45 -28.19
C PRO A 780 -5.04 -19.35 -28.26
N VAL A 781 -5.74 -19.54 -27.14
CA VAL A 781 -7.20 -19.70 -27.11
C VAL A 781 -7.91 -18.44 -26.62
N ASP A 782 -7.54 -17.93 -25.44
CA ASP A 782 -8.27 -16.84 -24.76
C ASP A 782 -8.39 -15.56 -25.62
N PRO A 783 -7.35 -15.10 -26.36
CA PRO A 783 -7.49 -13.95 -27.25
C PRO A 783 -8.55 -14.12 -28.35
N LEU A 784 -8.77 -15.35 -28.83
CA LEU A 784 -9.80 -15.65 -29.83
C LEU A 784 -11.21 -15.51 -29.25
N TYR A 785 -11.39 -15.67 -27.93
CA TYR A 785 -12.67 -15.44 -27.28
C TYR A 785 -13.10 -13.99 -27.38
N PHE A 786 -12.16 -13.07 -27.13
CA PHE A 786 -12.44 -11.65 -27.27
C PHE A 786 -12.68 -11.26 -28.73
N GLN A 787 -11.86 -11.76 -29.66
CA GLN A 787 -12.02 -11.55 -31.11
C GLN A 787 -13.40 -12.02 -31.59
N TRP A 788 -13.84 -13.21 -31.16
CA TRP A 788 -15.17 -13.73 -31.47
C TRP A 788 -16.28 -12.84 -30.91
N ARG A 789 -16.15 -12.37 -29.66
CA ARG A 789 -17.15 -11.53 -29.01
C ARG A 789 -17.30 -10.16 -29.69
N ILE A 790 -16.20 -9.51 -30.05
CA ILE A 790 -16.27 -8.21 -30.75
C ILE A 790 -16.79 -8.38 -32.19
N LYS A 791 -16.49 -9.51 -32.84
CA LYS A 791 -17.01 -9.83 -34.19
C LYS A 791 -18.52 -9.96 -34.20
N LYS A 792 -19.12 -10.51 -33.14
CA LYS A 792 -20.59 -10.52 -32.96
C LYS A 792 -21.19 -9.10 -32.87
N ASN A 793 -20.41 -8.12 -32.44
CA ASN A 793 -20.80 -6.71 -32.38
C ASN A 793 -20.34 -5.91 -33.62
N GLY A 794 -19.91 -6.58 -34.69
CA GLY A 794 -19.53 -5.93 -35.95
C GLY A 794 -18.11 -5.32 -35.96
N ALA A 795 -17.26 -5.62 -34.98
CA ALA A 795 -15.90 -5.11 -34.89
C ALA A 795 -14.85 -6.23 -34.95
N ILE A 796 -13.63 -5.91 -35.39
CA ILE A 796 -12.49 -6.84 -35.50
C ILE A 796 -11.25 -6.13 -34.98
N SER A 797 -10.44 -6.79 -34.14
CA SER A 797 -9.14 -6.25 -33.72
C SER A 797 -8.06 -6.70 -34.71
N GLN A 798 -7.53 -5.75 -35.47
CA GLN A 798 -6.42 -5.99 -36.41
C GLN A 798 -5.15 -6.43 -35.68
N LEU A 799 -4.93 -5.93 -34.46
CA LEU A 799 -3.73 -6.25 -33.68
C LEU A 799 -3.74 -7.70 -33.18
N ILE A 800 -4.88 -8.18 -32.68
CA ILE A 800 -5.01 -9.58 -32.22
C ILE A 800 -4.88 -10.53 -33.40
N GLU A 801 -5.49 -10.18 -34.54
CA GLU A 801 -5.43 -10.97 -35.76
C GLU A 801 -4.00 -11.07 -36.32
N ALA A 802 -3.29 -9.94 -36.44
CA ALA A 802 -1.90 -9.92 -36.86
C ALA A 802 -0.99 -10.71 -35.91
N ALA A 803 -1.16 -10.53 -34.60
CA ALA A 803 -0.40 -11.27 -33.59
C ALA A 803 -0.62 -12.79 -33.69
N HIS A 804 -1.84 -13.23 -33.98
CA HIS A 804 -2.15 -14.64 -34.22
C HIS A 804 -1.45 -15.18 -35.47
N VAL A 805 -1.59 -14.48 -36.61
CA VAL A 805 -0.96 -14.86 -37.88
C VAL A 805 0.56 -14.99 -37.75
N ILE A 806 1.22 -14.03 -37.10
CA ILE A 806 2.67 -14.06 -36.89
C ILE A 806 3.10 -15.35 -36.18
N ASN A 807 2.34 -15.82 -35.18
CA ASN A 807 2.68 -17.05 -34.46
C ASN A 807 2.35 -18.32 -35.24
N GLU A 808 1.28 -18.35 -36.03
CA GLU A 808 0.96 -19.49 -36.90
C GLU A 808 2.05 -19.73 -37.96
N GLU A 809 2.75 -18.67 -38.38
CA GLU A 809 3.87 -18.77 -39.31
C GLU A 809 5.20 -19.22 -38.66
N MET A 810 5.32 -19.20 -37.33
CA MET A 810 6.60 -19.50 -36.65
C MET A 810 7.13 -20.90 -36.94
N PRO A 811 6.31 -21.97 -36.95
CA PRO A 811 6.77 -23.29 -37.31
C PRO A 811 7.43 -23.35 -38.70
N GLU A 812 6.83 -22.72 -39.70
CA GLU A 812 7.37 -22.67 -41.06
C GLU A 812 8.66 -21.86 -41.15
N LYS A 813 8.77 -20.77 -40.39
CA LYS A 813 10.00 -19.95 -40.31
C LYS A 813 11.15 -20.76 -39.72
N ILE A 814 10.90 -21.58 -38.71
CA ILE A 814 11.92 -22.43 -38.08
C ILE A 814 12.36 -23.56 -39.00
N VAL A 815 11.41 -24.23 -39.68
CA VAL A 815 11.73 -25.24 -40.69
C VAL A 815 12.58 -24.67 -41.81
N ARG A 816 12.30 -23.43 -42.26
CA ARG A 816 13.15 -22.71 -43.22
C ARG A 816 14.58 -22.49 -42.72
N LYS A 817 14.77 -22.18 -41.43
CA LYS A 817 16.11 -22.07 -40.83
C LYS A 817 16.85 -23.40 -40.82
N VAL A 818 16.17 -24.51 -40.49
CA VAL A 818 16.77 -25.86 -40.54
C VAL A 818 17.24 -26.19 -41.96
N LYS A 819 16.40 -25.92 -42.97
CA LYS A 819 16.76 -26.10 -44.39
C LYS A 819 17.95 -25.25 -44.83
N GLY A 820 18.07 -24.03 -44.31
CA GLY A 820 19.21 -23.15 -44.59
C GLY A 820 20.52 -23.66 -43.98
N MET A 821 20.45 -24.36 -42.85
CA MET A 821 21.61 -24.91 -42.14
C MET A 821 22.07 -26.27 -42.70
N VAL A 822 21.14 -27.11 -43.16
CA VAL A 822 21.45 -28.45 -43.69
C VAL A 822 20.81 -28.64 -45.07
N GLN A 823 21.63 -28.71 -46.12
CA GLN A 823 21.16 -28.71 -47.52
C GLN A 823 20.54 -30.03 -48.00
N SER A 824 20.69 -31.13 -47.26
CA SER A 824 20.06 -32.43 -47.57
C SER A 824 19.35 -32.98 -46.33
N PRO A 825 18.13 -33.55 -46.46
CA PRO A 825 17.42 -34.11 -45.31
C PRO A 825 18.27 -35.15 -44.60
N GLY A 826 18.51 -34.93 -43.31
CA GLY A 826 19.30 -35.79 -42.43
C GLY A 826 18.71 -35.81 -41.02
N LEU A 827 19.48 -36.29 -40.05
CA LEU A 827 19.02 -36.37 -38.66
C LEU A 827 18.96 -34.98 -38.01
N VAL A 828 17.77 -34.59 -37.53
CA VAL A 828 17.56 -33.43 -36.67
C VAL A 828 17.31 -33.93 -35.25
N LEU A 829 18.16 -33.48 -34.32
CA LEU A 829 17.97 -33.70 -32.88
C LEU A 829 17.20 -32.52 -32.30
N ILE A 830 16.04 -32.80 -31.72
CA ILE A 830 15.18 -31.80 -31.09
C ILE A 830 15.39 -31.85 -29.58
N VAL A 831 15.67 -30.69 -28.99
CA VAL A 831 15.90 -30.56 -27.55
C VAL A 831 14.71 -29.81 -26.95
N GLY A 832 13.89 -30.55 -26.22
CA GLY A 832 12.65 -30.12 -25.60
C GLY A 832 11.45 -30.16 -26.55
N ILE A 833 10.34 -30.75 -26.11
CA ILE A 833 9.06 -30.81 -26.85
C ILE A 833 7.86 -30.38 -26.00
N ALA A 834 8.02 -30.22 -24.68
CA ALA A 834 7.04 -29.57 -23.82
C ALA A 834 6.76 -28.12 -24.26
N TYR A 835 5.55 -27.60 -24.04
CA TYR A 835 5.20 -26.24 -24.50
C TYR A 835 5.95 -25.14 -23.72
N LYS A 836 6.36 -25.43 -22.49
CA LYS A 836 7.10 -24.55 -21.58
C LYS A 836 8.22 -25.37 -20.91
N LYS A 837 9.27 -24.68 -20.44
CA LYS A 837 10.30 -25.32 -19.62
C LYS A 837 9.70 -25.96 -18.37
N ASP A 838 10.34 -27.06 -17.97
CA ASP A 838 10.12 -27.76 -16.70
C ASP A 838 8.68 -28.27 -16.44
N VAL A 839 7.90 -28.51 -17.50
CA VAL A 839 6.57 -29.11 -17.41
C VAL A 839 6.45 -30.35 -18.31
N ASN A 840 5.55 -31.28 -17.96
CA ASN A 840 5.27 -32.50 -18.70
C ASN A 840 4.02 -32.39 -19.59
N ASP A 841 3.84 -31.23 -20.23
CA ASP A 841 2.63 -30.92 -20.99
C ASP A 841 2.93 -30.60 -22.45
N LEU A 842 2.27 -31.32 -23.35
CA LEU A 842 2.40 -31.21 -24.81
C LEU A 842 1.25 -30.43 -25.46
N ARG A 843 0.22 -30.06 -24.70
CA ARG A 843 -0.99 -29.47 -25.27
C ARG A 843 -0.67 -28.12 -25.89
N GLU A 844 -1.06 -27.94 -27.15
CA GLU A 844 -0.70 -26.79 -27.98
C GLU A 844 0.81 -26.49 -28.01
N SER A 845 1.69 -27.50 -27.84
CA SER A 845 3.13 -27.26 -27.89
C SER A 845 3.56 -26.82 -29.30
N PRO A 846 4.35 -25.72 -29.45
CA PRO A 846 4.83 -25.27 -30.75
C PRO A 846 5.83 -26.25 -31.38
N ALA A 847 6.40 -27.16 -30.59
CA ALA A 847 7.31 -28.18 -31.10
C ALA A 847 6.62 -29.20 -32.01
N LEU A 848 5.36 -29.54 -31.74
CA LEU A 848 4.62 -30.55 -32.51
C LEU A 848 4.43 -30.17 -33.98
N PRO A 849 3.90 -28.98 -34.35
CA PRO A 849 3.79 -28.58 -35.75
C PRO A 849 5.16 -28.46 -36.43
N ILE A 850 6.21 -28.03 -35.72
CA ILE A 850 7.57 -27.97 -36.25
C ILE A 850 8.06 -29.38 -36.63
N ILE A 851 7.91 -30.34 -35.73
CA ILE A 851 8.30 -31.74 -35.96
C ILE A 851 7.55 -32.32 -37.16
N GLN A 852 6.24 -32.12 -37.21
CA GLN A 852 5.40 -32.62 -38.31
C GLN A 852 5.83 -32.06 -39.66
N LEU A 853 6.15 -30.77 -39.72
CA LEU A 853 6.66 -30.13 -40.94
C LEU A 853 8.05 -30.68 -41.33
N LEU A 854 8.97 -30.87 -40.38
CA LEU A 854 10.28 -31.47 -40.67
C LEU A 854 10.16 -32.91 -41.20
N ILE A 855 9.28 -33.72 -40.62
CA ILE A 855 8.98 -35.09 -41.11
C ILE A 855 8.45 -35.03 -42.55
N LYS A 856 7.52 -34.11 -42.83
CA LYS A 856 6.94 -33.92 -44.17
C LYS A 856 8.00 -33.53 -45.21
N GLU A 857 9.03 -32.81 -44.79
CA GLU A 857 10.17 -32.39 -45.61
C GLU A 857 11.27 -33.47 -45.74
N GLY A 858 11.07 -34.64 -45.12
CA GLY A 858 11.95 -35.81 -45.26
C GLY A 858 13.08 -35.90 -44.23
N TYR A 859 13.08 -35.08 -43.18
CA TYR A 859 14.08 -35.17 -42.12
C TYR A 859 13.81 -36.36 -41.18
N GLU A 860 14.89 -37.00 -40.71
CA GLU A 860 14.81 -37.97 -39.63
C GLU A 860 14.82 -37.22 -38.29
N ILE A 861 13.92 -37.58 -37.37
CA ILE A 861 13.75 -36.89 -36.08
C ILE A 861 14.13 -37.79 -34.92
N LYS A 862 15.02 -37.30 -34.05
CA LYS A 862 15.18 -37.76 -32.67
C LYS A 862 14.85 -36.59 -31.75
N TYR A 863 14.25 -36.83 -30.59
CA TYR A 863 14.07 -35.79 -29.59
C TYR A 863 14.57 -36.22 -28.22
N HIS A 864 15.01 -35.25 -27.44
CA HIS A 864 15.25 -35.38 -26.01
C HIS A 864 14.35 -34.40 -25.26
N ASP A 865 13.62 -34.91 -24.27
CA ASP A 865 12.89 -34.12 -23.28
C ASP A 865 12.95 -34.84 -21.94
N SER A 866 13.30 -34.09 -20.89
CA SER A 866 13.46 -34.59 -19.52
C SER A 866 12.14 -34.94 -18.83
N TYR A 867 11.03 -34.40 -19.32
CA TYR A 867 9.71 -34.50 -18.70
C TYR A 867 8.72 -35.29 -19.55
N ILE A 868 9.00 -35.45 -20.85
CA ILE A 868 8.20 -36.23 -21.79
C ILE A 868 9.01 -37.46 -22.25
N SER A 869 8.70 -38.63 -21.71
CA SER A 869 9.39 -39.88 -22.06
C SER A 869 8.98 -40.44 -23.44
N SER A 870 7.72 -40.22 -23.82
CA SER A 870 7.17 -40.64 -25.11
C SER A 870 6.13 -39.66 -25.61
N ALA A 871 6.06 -39.43 -26.92
CA ALA A 871 5.07 -38.57 -27.55
C ALA A 871 4.54 -39.20 -28.85
N GLU A 872 3.23 -39.10 -29.06
CA GLU A 872 2.59 -39.44 -30.32
C GLU A 872 2.63 -38.23 -31.25
N ILE A 873 3.26 -38.38 -32.42
CA ILE A 873 3.45 -37.30 -33.39
C ILE A 873 3.07 -37.82 -34.78
N GLY A 874 1.89 -37.40 -35.25
CA GLY A 874 1.24 -38.06 -36.39
C GLY A 874 0.91 -39.51 -36.04
N ASP A 875 1.15 -40.44 -36.96
CA ASP A 875 0.82 -41.86 -36.77
C ASP A 875 1.96 -42.68 -36.10
N LYS A 876 2.94 -42.02 -35.48
CA LYS A 876 4.12 -42.66 -34.87
C LYS A 876 4.33 -42.21 -33.43
N VAL A 877 4.77 -43.15 -32.60
CA VAL A 877 5.22 -42.89 -31.23
C VAL A 877 6.73 -42.75 -31.22
N TYR A 878 7.22 -41.60 -30.76
CA TYR A 878 8.64 -41.32 -30.59
C TYR A 878 9.03 -41.41 -29.11
N GLN A 879 10.19 -41.97 -28.84
CA GLN A 879 10.76 -42.08 -27.49
C GLN A 879 11.85 -41.02 -27.30
N SER A 880 11.90 -40.44 -26.10
CA SER A 880 12.95 -39.50 -25.69
C SER A 880 14.29 -40.24 -25.68
N VAL A 881 15.29 -39.72 -26.38
CA VAL A 881 16.66 -40.29 -26.41
C VAL A 881 17.50 -39.68 -25.29
N ALA A 882 18.60 -40.33 -24.92
CA ALA A 882 19.58 -39.73 -24.00
C ALA A 882 20.24 -38.51 -24.66
N LEU A 883 20.52 -37.47 -23.87
CA LEU A 883 21.24 -36.29 -24.34
C LEU A 883 22.70 -36.36 -23.89
N ASP A 884 23.56 -36.86 -24.77
CA ASP A 884 25.00 -36.98 -24.57
C ASP A 884 25.80 -36.45 -25.78
N GLU A 885 27.13 -36.35 -25.64
CA GLU A 885 27.99 -35.84 -26.70
C GLU A 885 27.87 -36.64 -28.00
N GLN A 886 27.66 -37.95 -27.93
CA GLN A 886 27.56 -38.81 -29.09
C GLN A 886 26.29 -38.48 -29.89
N THR A 887 25.15 -38.41 -29.21
CA THR A 887 23.86 -38.08 -29.81
C THR A 887 23.88 -36.72 -30.50
N VAL A 888 24.54 -35.73 -29.87
CA VAL A 888 24.74 -34.40 -30.44
C VAL A 888 25.70 -34.41 -31.65
N LYS A 889 26.75 -35.26 -31.63
CA LYS A 889 27.70 -35.44 -32.74
C LYS A 889 27.10 -36.18 -33.94
N GLU A 890 26.13 -37.06 -33.74
CA GLU A 890 25.43 -37.78 -34.82
C GLU A 890 24.40 -36.90 -35.56
N ALA A 891 23.84 -35.89 -34.88
CA ALA A 891 22.81 -35.02 -35.46
C ALA A 891 23.38 -34.11 -36.56
N GLY A 892 22.73 -34.05 -37.73
CA GLY A 892 23.06 -33.08 -38.78
C GLY A 892 22.68 -31.64 -38.40
N CYS A 893 21.67 -31.48 -37.55
CA CYS A 893 21.25 -30.22 -36.93
C CYS A 893 20.72 -30.48 -35.52
N VAL A 894 21.01 -29.59 -34.58
CA VAL A 894 20.34 -29.55 -33.27
C VAL A 894 19.36 -28.40 -33.25
N LEU A 895 18.11 -28.66 -32.87
CA LEU A 895 17.05 -27.66 -32.78
C LEU A 895 16.55 -27.58 -31.33
N ILE A 896 16.83 -26.47 -30.66
CA ILE A 896 16.40 -26.23 -29.28
C ILE A 896 15.05 -25.53 -29.30
N LEU A 897 14.01 -26.20 -28.80
CA LEU A 897 12.64 -25.69 -28.75
C LEU A 897 12.16 -25.43 -27.32
N THR A 898 12.72 -26.12 -26.32
CA THR A 898 12.40 -25.85 -24.90
C THR A 898 13.65 -25.89 -24.03
N ASP A 899 13.82 -24.86 -23.22
CA ASP A 899 14.99 -24.58 -22.39
C ASP A 899 14.83 -25.15 -20.97
N HIS A 900 14.67 -26.48 -20.84
CA HIS A 900 14.57 -27.12 -19.53
C HIS A 900 15.78 -26.83 -18.64
N SER A 901 15.51 -26.56 -17.36
CA SER A 901 16.53 -26.14 -16.40
C SER A 901 17.49 -27.26 -16.01
N ASN A 902 17.12 -28.53 -16.24
CA ASN A 902 17.92 -29.69 -15.88
C ASN A 902 18.85 -30.19 -16.99
N ILE A 903 18.88 -29.51 -18.14
CA ILE A 903 19.77 -29.83 -19.25
C ILE A 903 21.12 -29.13 -19.04
N ASP A 904 22.23 -29.85 -19.21
CA ASP A 904 23.57 -29.23 -19.25
C ASP A 904 23.82 -28.61 -20.64
N TRP A 905 23.50 -27.32 -20.76
CA TRP A 905 23.66 -26.57 -22.01
C TRP A 905 25.11 -26.43 -22.48
N LYS A 906 26.12 -26.73 -21.64
CA LYS A 906 27.53 -26.73 -22.05
C LYS A 906 27.84 -27.80 -23.10
N LEU A 907 27.01 -28.84 -23.22
CA LEU A 907 27.13 -29.86 -24.28
C LEU A 907 27.15 -29.26 -25.69
N PHE A 908 26.52 -28.10 -25.89
CA PHE A 908 26.37 -27.48 -27.19
C PHE A 908 27.45 -26.42 -27.48
N LYS A 909 28.40 -26.20 -26.55
CA LYS A 909 29.45 -25.20 -26.70
C LYS A 909 30.38 -25.57 -27.87
N GLY A 910 30.56 -24.64 -28.80
CA GLY A 910 31.43 -24.82 -29.97
C GLY A 910 30.83 -25.69 -31.09
N ILE A 911 29.50 -25.89 -31.08
CA ILE A 911 28.79 -26.61 -32.15
C ILE A 911 28.11 -25.59 -33.06
N ASP A 912 28.55 -25.53 -34.32
CA ASP A 912 28.09 -24.52 -35.29
C ASP A 912 26.70 -24.82 -35.90
N ARG A 913 26.20 -26.05 -35.74
CA ARG A 913 24.95 -26.56 -36.31
C ARG A 913 23.77 -26.59 -35.33
N VAL A 914 23.71 -25.58 -34.46
CA VAL A 914 22.64 -25.42 -33.45
C VAL A 914 21.73 -24.28 -33.86
N ILE A 915 20.43 -24.57 -33.95
CA ILE A 915 19.37 -23.55 -34.06
C ILE A 915 18.76 -23.39 -32.68
N ASP A 916 19.07 -22.27 -32.04
CA ASP A 916 18.57 -21.93 -30.72
C ASP A 916 17.40 -20.94 -30.82
N THR A 917 16.18 -21.43 -30.58
CA THR A 917 14.97 -20.59 -30.59
C THR A 917 14.68 -19.94 -29.23
N ARG A 918 15.46 -20.25 -28.19
CA ARG A 918 15.28 -19.75 -26.82
C ARG A 918 16.39 -18.80 -26.38
N GLY A 919 17.47 -18.69 -27.14
CA GLY A 919 18.65 -17.88 -26.83
C GLY A 919 19.45 -18.38 -25.62
N ILE A 920 19.30 -19.66 -25.25
CA ILE A 920 19.93 -20.25 -24.08
C ILE A 920 21.44 -20.46 -24.26
N ILE A 921 21.90 -20.76 -25.47
CA ILE A 921 23.32 -21.00 -25.76
C ILE A 921 24.14 -19.73 -25.54
N LYS A 922 23.63 -18.57 -25.98
CA LYS A 922 24.29 -17.28 -25.76
C LYS A 922 24.46 -16.96 -24.28
N LYS A 923 23.46 -17.28 -23.44
CA LYS A 923 23.49 -17.03 -21.98
C LYS A 923 24.52 -17.88 -21.23
N VAL A 924 24.82 -19.08 -21.71
CA VAL A 924 25.77 -20.02 -21.08
C VAL A 924 27.20 -19.87 -21.65
N SER A 925 27.36 -19.06 -22.69
CA SER A 925 28.65 -18.78 -23.34
C SER A 925 29.48 -17.71 -22.64
N VAL A 926 28.86 -16.94 -21.74
CA VAL A 926 29.48 -15.96 -20.82
C VAL A 926 29.81 -16.66 -19.51
#